data_AF-A0A848VW81-F1
#
_entry.id   AF-A0A848VW81-F1
#
_cell.length_a   1.000
_cell.length_b   1.000
_cell.length_c   1.000
_cell.angle_alpha   90.00
_cell.angle_beta   90.00
_cell.angle_gamma   90.00
#
_symmetry.space_group_name_H-M   'P 1'
#
loop_
_entity.id
_entity.type
_entity.pdbx_description
1 polymer ?
#
loop_
_entity_poly.entity_id
_entity_poly.type
_entity_poly.pdbx_seq_one_letter_code
_entity_poly.pdbx_strand_id
1 'polypeptide(L)'
;MKTAFYNQRDSSLTPPLISTRSEVRSGAALIASARRKQQIEFISGLSDDALRGLPYLFDFWALPHQVPPEGDWKTWIVMGGRGAGKTRAGAEWVRGQVEGALPYDEGRARRVALVGETFDQARDVMVFGDSGILACSPPDRCPKWEAGRRRLVWPNGAVAQVFSAHDYEGLRGPQFDAAWVDEIGCAAIDKGTNQPNKFLDPKSSESSLPKYSSGARDDLIQMQYMRALSEYWKAPENNPVSSVYASPMITTDRMFVWAWDARPYPIFPADAESWSDGENYARGHWLNGRVTARSLAGVIAELCADAGVTDVDASGVYGLVRGYALEGGEEARAAMQPLLLAFGVDAIERDGVLSFRNRDGVANREIIETDLAWGEAPSLLNRTRAPDAEVSGRVRLTFVDADGDYEVRGSEGIFPDEATVGVARSELPLALTSGEARAVVERWLAEARVARDGVSFALPPSAELAAGDVVEIAGDSYRIDRVEEAGLKQVEGVRIERGLYRSFPSDDGFAAPKPVVAALPVWAEVMDLPLLRGDENPEAPWVVASSEPWPGAVAVYSSLGGDDWKFEAELSRRAVMGETLTDLPAAVPGLWDRGAGLEVRLVHGALASIDDTALFAGGNVAVIGAPGGDVHEVFQFRDAELISPDTWRLSHRLRGQRGSDGVMPSLWPAGSTLVVLDAAPQQLDLPPELRDLPRTYRICPASKPVDHNAFVELTHTAKAIGLKPYSPVHLRAASDGSGGHNLGWVRRGRIDGDNWNLPDVPIGEAFEAYRVQVYSGGTLRREETVTSPVWTYDAAAQSSDGVTLPFDVEIAQISDLYGPGDIARIVINA
;
A
#
# COMPACT_ATOMS: atom_id res chain seq x y z
N MET A 1 21.54 -5.50 -30.22
CA MET A 1 21.33 -6.89 -29.70
C MET A 1 19.92 -7.11 -29.16
N LYS A 2 19.33 -6.22 -28.32
CA LYS A 2 17.92 -6.34 -27.88
C LYS A 2 16.93 -6.47 -29.06
N THR A 3 17.08 -5.65 -30.10
CA THR A 3 16.20 -5.61 -31.29
C THR A 3 16.21 -6.92 -32.11
N ALA A 4 17.32 -7.64 -32.14
CA ALA A 4 17.44 -8.91 -32.88
C ALA A 4 16.66 -10.06 -32.21
N PHE A 5 16.43 -9.97 -30.89
CA PHE A 5 15.64 -10.94 -30.13
C PHE A 5 14.14 -10.62 -30.18
N TYR A 6 13.76 -9.33 -30.23
CA TYR A 6 12.37 -8.90 -30.34
C TYR A 6 11.74 -9.27 -31.69
N ASN A 7 12.49 -9.16 -32.79
CA ASN A 7 11.99 -9.46 -34.14
C ASN A 7 11.67 -10.95 -34.38
N GLN A 8 11.96 -11.86 -33.44
CA GLN A 8 11.59 -13.28 -33.55
C GLN A 8 10.24 -13.63 -32.90
N ARG A 9 9.50 -12.68 -32.30
CA ARG A 9 8.27 -12.97 -31.54
C ARG A 9 7.06 -12.06 -31.82
N ASP A 10 7.04 -11.30 -32.91
CA ASP A 10 5.90 -10.46 -33.23
C ASP A 10 5.04 -11.02 -34.38
N SER A 11 3.86 -11.55 -34.02
CA SER A 11 2.71 -11.66 -34.93
C SER A 11 1.66 -10.65 -34.47
N SER A 12 1.37 -9.73 -35.39
CA SER A 12 0.44 -8.61 -35.34
C SER A 12 -0.94 -8.85 -34.68
N LEU A 13 -1.45 -7.78 -34.06
CA LEU A 13 -2.84 -7.46 -33.65
C LEU A 13 -3.13 -7.50 -32.14
N THR A 14 -2.84 -6.40 -31.42
CA THR A 14 -3.56 -6.06 -30.16
C THR A 14 -3.47 -4.54 -29.90
N PRO A 15 -4.57 -3.84 -29.55
CA PRO A 15 -4.55 -2.43 -29.17
C PRO A 15 -3.76 -2.20 -27.86
N PRO A 16 -3.28 -0.96 -27.59
CA PRO A 16 -2.38 -0.70 -26.47
C PRO A 16 -3.11 -0.89 -25.14
N LEU A 17 -2.63 -1.85 -24.34
CA LEU A 17 -3.02 -2.02 -22.95
C LEU A 17 -2.48 -0.85 -22.12
N ILE A 18 -3.32 -0.30 -21.23
CA ILE A 18 -2.97 0.70 -20.19
C ILE A 18 -2.06 0.13 -19.09
N SER A 19 -1.85 -1.20 -19.08
CA SER A 19 -0.82 -1.86 -18.29
C SER A 19 0.37 -2.17 -19.19
N THR A 20 1.51 -1.55 -18.91
CA THR A 20 2.79 -1.92 -19.53
C THR A 20 3.04 -3.40 -19.26
N ARG A 21 3.26 -4.19 -20.32
CA ARG A 21 3.75 -5.58 -20.20
C ARG A 21 4.98 -5.54 -19.29
N SER A 22 5.04 -6.38 -18.26
CA SER A 22 6.18 -6.45 -17.32
C SER A 22 7.49 -6.45 -18.10
N GLU A 23 8.16 -5.29 -18.11
CA GLU A 23 9.30 -5.07 -18.99
C GLU A 23 10.51 -5.87 -18.48
N VAL A 24 11.22 -6.43 -19.45
CA VAL A 24 12.29 -7.41 -19.29
C VAL A 24 13.48 -6.82 -18.52
N ARG A 25 13.98 -7.56 -17.52
CA ARG A 25 14.94 -7.15 -16.47
C ARG A 25 16.43 -6.97 -16.88
N SER A 26 16.75 -6.60 -18.13
CA SER A 26 18.10 -6.58 -18.80
C SER A 26 18.31 -7.72 -19.83
N GLY A 27 19.26 -7.54 -20.76
CA GLY A 27 19.63 -8.57 -21.73
C GLY A 27 20.20 -9.83 -21.08
N ALA A 28 20.99 -9.65 -20.01
CA ALA A 28 21.49 -10.74 -19.19
C ALA A 28 20.37 -11.51 -18.49
N ALA A 29 19.40 -10.82 -17.89
CA ALA A 29 18.25 -11.48 -17.23
C ALA A 29 17.37 -12.25 -18.22
N LEU A 30 17.22 -11.74 -19.45
CA LEU A 30 16.51 -12.43 -20.53
C LEU A 30 17.21 -13.74 -20.91
N ILE A 31 18.53 -13.73 -21.09
CA ILE A 31 19.28 -14.96 -21.39
C ILE A 31 19.28 -15.92 -20.19
N ALA A 32 19.43 -15.41 -18.97
CA ALA A 32 19.42 -16.22 -17.75
C ALA A 32 18.09 -16.95 -17.52
N SER A 33 16.97 -16.32 -17.89
CA SER A 33 15.62 -16.93 -17.80
C SER A 33 15.28 -17.85 -18.98
N ALA A 34 16.08 -17.86 -20.05
CA ALA A 34 15.88 -18.74 -21.20
C ALA A 34 16.27 -20.19 -20.88
N ARG A 35 15.76 -21.15 -21.67
CA ARG A 35 16.12 -22.57 -21.53
C ARG A 35 17.62 -22.76 -21.78
N ARG A 36 18.24 -23.76 -21.14
CA ARG A 36 19.68 -24.04 -21.28
C ARG A 36 20.17 -24.13 -22.73
N LYS A 37 19.35 -24.71 -23.63
CA LYS A 37 19.63 -24.76 -25.07
C LYS A 37 19.80 -23.37 -25.69
N GLN A 38 18.93 -22.43 -25.35
CA GLN A 38 18.96 -21.06 -25.87
C GLN A 38 20.14 -20.26 -25.32
N GLN A 39 20.51 -20.50 -24.05
CA GLN A 39 21.71 -19.92 -23.46
C GLN A 39 22.98 -20.37 -24.20
N ILE A 40 23.09 -21.68 -24.47
CA ILE A 40 24.22 -22.26 -25.20
C ILE A 40 24.27 -21.73 -26.64
N GLU A 41 23.12 -21.66 -27.31
CA GLU A 41 23.02 -21.13 -28.68
C GLU A 41 23.42 -19.65 -28.74
N PHE A 42 22.97 -18.84 -27.79
CA PHE A 42 23.39 -17.43 -27.69
C PHE A 42 24.91 -17.32 -27.50
N ILE A 43 25.48 -18.01 -26.50
CA ILE A 43 26.91 -17.94 -26.19
C ILE A 43 27.75 -18.46 -27.37
N SER A 44 27.34 -19.57 -27.99
CA SER A 44 28.07 -20.18 -29.11
C SER A 44 27.92 -19.39 -30.42
N GLY A 45 26.91 -18.52 -30.51
CA GLY A 45 26.69 -17.63 -31.65
C GLY A 45 27.48 -16.32 -31.58
N LEU A 46 28.14 -16.02 -30.46
CA LEU A 46 29.02 -14.86 -30.33
C LEU A 46 30.41 -15.18 -30.90
N SER A 47 31.03 -14.21 -31.58
CA SER A 47 32.46 -14.30 -31.90
C SER A 47 33.29 -14.25 -30.61
N ASP A 48 34.53 -14.73 -30.67
CA ASP A 48 35.48 -14.65 -29.54
C ASP A 48 35.61 -13.22 -28.98
N ASP A 49 35.62 -12.23 -29.87
CA ASP A 49 35.73 -10.81 -29.48
C ASP A 49 34.44 -10.32 -28.82
N ALA A 50 33.27 -10.70 -29.34
CA ALA A 50 31.99 -10.38 -28.72
C ALA A 50 31.84 -11.06 -27.35
N LEU A 51 32.34 -12.28 -27.19
CA LEU A 51 32.35 -13.02 -25.93
C LEU A 51 33.25 -12.32 -24.88
N ARG A 52 34.45 -11.88 -25.29
CA ARG A 52 35.38 -11.13 -24.42
C ARG A 52 34.85 -9.75 -24.04
N GLY A 53 34.14 -9.08 -24.96
CA GLY A 53 33.54 -7.77 -24.73
C GLY A 53 32.26 -7.81 -23.90
N LEU A 54 31.52 -8.92 -23.92
CA LEU A 54 30.20 -9.05 -23.29
C LEU A 54 30.16 -8.58 -21.83
N PRO A 55 31.11 -8.91 -20.93
CA PRO A 55 31.08 -8.45 -19.54
C PRO A 55 31.08 -6.93 -19.36
N TYR A 56 31.59 -6.19 -20.36
CA TYR A 56 31.82 -4.74 -20.31
C TYR A 56 30.76 -3.94 -21.10
N LEU A 57 29.77 -4.62 -21.69
CA LEU A 57 28.64 -3.99 -22.39
C LEU A 57 27.54 -3.63 -21.40
N PHE A 58 27.60 -2.42 -20.85
CA PHE A 58 26.67 -1.99 -19.80
C PHE A 58 25.20 -2.18 -20.16
N ASP A 59 24.75 -1.76 -21.35
CA ASP A 59 23.35 -1.88 -21.80
C ASP A 59 22.80 -3.33 -21.81
N PHE A 60 23.69 -4.33 -21.88
CA PHE A 60 23.30 -5.73 -21.79
C PHE A 60 23.03 -6.17 -20.34
N TRP A 61 23.81 -5.65 -19.39
CA TRP A 61 23.76 -6.01 -17.96
C TRP A 61 22.95 -5.04 -17.10
N ALA A 62 22.75 -3.81 -17.55
CA ALA A 62 22.14 -2.74 -16.79
C ALA A 62 20.70 -3.08 -16.43
N LEU A 63 20.35 -2.85 -15.17
CA LEU A 63 18.98 -2.90 -14.71
C LEU A 63 18.20 -1.70 -15.28
N PRO A 64 16.89 -1.81 -15.49
CA PRO A 64 16.10 -0.73 -16.12
C PRO A 64 16.27 0.64 -15.46
N HIS A 65 16.37 0.70 -14.13
CA HIS A 65 16.56 1.96 -13.39
C HIS A 65 17.97 2.56 -13.49
N GLN A 66 18.96 1.82 -13.99
CA GLN A 66 20.35 2.27 -14.10
C GLN A 66 20.65 2.98 -15.42
N VAL A 67 19.71 2.94 -16.37
CA VAL A 67 19.81 3.61 -17.66
C VAL A 67 18.66 4.61 -17.82
N PRO A 68 18.88 5.76 -18.47
CA PRO A 68 17.80 6.68 -18.80
C PRO A 68 16.72 5.96 -19.63
N PRO A 69 15.43 6.20 -19.35
CA PRO A 69 14.36 5.66 -20.18
C PRO A 69 14.38 6.27 -21.58
N GLU A 70 13.80 5.56 -22.55
CA GLU A 70 13.60 6.08 -23.90
C GLU A 70 12.57 7.23 -23.91
N GLY A 71 12.73 8.19 -24.83
CA GLY A 71 11.84 9.34 -24.99
C GLY A 71 12.18 10.56 -24.12
N ASP A 72 11.28 11.54 -24.12
CA ASP A 72 11.40 12.73 -23.28
C ASP A 72 10.86 12.44 -21.88
N TRP A 73 11.64 12.76 -20.86
CA TRP A 73 11.25 12.54 -19.46
C TRP A 73 11.45 13.83 -18.66
N LYS A 74 10.49 14.12 -17.77
CA LYS A 74 10.58 15.25 -16.82
C LYS A 74 11.37 14.87 -15.55
N THR A 75 11.26 13.60 -15.16
CA THR A 75 11.92 13.04 -13.97
C THR A 75 12.33 11.61 -14.28
N TRP A 76 13.60 11.27 -14.04
CA TRP A 76 14.09 9.90 -14.08
C TRP A 76 14.59 9.48 -12.70
N ILE A 77 14.15 8.31 -12.23
CA ILE A 77 14.45 7.80 -10.90
C ILE A 77 15.41 6.61 -11.02
N VAL A 78 16.58 6.75 -10.41
CA VAL A 78 17.50 5.65 -10.19
C VAL A 78 17.17 5.04 -8.82
N MET A 79 16.68 3.80 -8.81
CA MET A 79 16.39 3.09 -7.56
C MET A 79 17.65 2.98 -6.68
N GLY A 80 17.54 3.42 -5.43
CA GLY A 80 18.61 3.39 -4.43
C GLY A 80 18.74 2.05 -3.68
N GLY A 81 19.57 2.02 -2.63
CA GLY A 81 19.80 0.84 -1.77
C GLY A 81 21.13 0.11 -1.97
N ARG A 82 21.44 -0.86 -1.10
CA ARG A 82 22.60 -1.77 -1.25
C ARG A 82 22.32 -2.75 -2.39
N GLY A 83 23.31 -2.97 -3.25
CA GLY A 83 23.16 -3.88 -4.40
C GLY A 83 22.43 -3.31 -5.62
N ALA A 84 21.86 -2.10 -5.53
CA ALA A 84 21.22 -1.42 -6.68
C ALA A 84 22.22 -1.05 -7.80
N GLY A 85 23.54 -1.09 -7.53
CA GLY A 85 24.58 -0.85 -8.52
C GLY A 85 24.77 0.62 -8.91
N LYS A 86 24.51 1.56 -7.98
CA LYS A 86 24.73 3.01 -8.16
C LYS A 86 26.13 3.35 -8.65
N THR A 87 27.15 2.82 -7.95
CA THR A 87 28.57 3.03 -8.31
C THR A 87 28.88 2.49 -9.70
N ARG A 88 28.31 1.33 -10.06
CA ARG A 88 28.46 0.77 -11.40
C ARG A 88 27.84 1.69 -12.45
N ALA A 89 26.61 2.17 -12.24
CA ALA A 89 25.95 3.09 -13.16
C ALA A 89 26.77 4.38 -13.36
N GLY A 90 27.35 4.95 -12.29
CA GLY A 90 28.22 6.12 -12.37
C GLY A 90 29.54 5.84 -13.11
N ALA A 91 30.20 4.72 -12.82
CA ALA A 91 31.43 4.31 -13.51
C ALA A 91 31.20 4.08 -15.01
N GLU A 92 30.10 3.42 -15.36
CA GLU A 92 29.70 3.13 -16.74
C GLU A 92 29.27 4.40 -17.48
N TRP A 93 28.65 5.36 -16.77
CA TRP A 93 28.41 6.69 -17.33
C TRP A 93 29.72 7.41 -17.65
N VAL A 94 30.70 7.42 -16.74
CA VAL A 94 32.02 8.03 -17.00
C VAL A 94 32.68 7.37 -18.21
N ARG A 95 32.68 6.03 -18.27
CA ARG A 95 33.18 5.28 -19.43
C ARG A 95 32.46 5.68 -20.71
N GLY A 96 31.13 5.75 -20.70
CA GLY A 96 30.33 6.19 -21.85
C GLY A 96 30.55 7.65 -22.26
N GLN A 97 31.03 8.51 -21.35
CA GLN A 97 31.47 9.86 -21.69
C GLN A 97 32.85 9.87 -22.35
N VAL A 98 33.81 9.08 -21.85
CA VAL A 98 35.23 9.20 -22.27
C VAL A 98 35.68 8.22 -23.35
N GLU A 99 35.00 7.07 -23.49
CA GLU A 99 35.34 6.03 -24.47
C GLU A 99 34.60 6.25 -25.80
N GLY A 100 35.30 6.10 -26.91
CA GLY A 100 34.72 6.04 -28.26
C GLY A 100 34.38 4.61 -28.71
N ALA A 101 34.10 4.44 -30.01
CA ALA A 101 33.74 3.14 -30.58
C ALA A 101 34.89 2.12 -30.47
N LEU A 102 36.12 2.55 -30.75
CA LEU A 102 37.36 1.78 -30.61
C LEU A 102 38.23 2.29 -29.44
N PRO A 103 39.25 1.52 -28.98
CA PRO A 103 39.99 1.82 -27.76
C PRO A 103 40.74 3.15 -27.73
N TYR A 104 41.12 3.69 -28.89
CA TYR A 104 41.82 4.96 -29.03
C TYR A 104 40.92 6.09 -29.53
N ASP A 105 39.65 5.79 -29.82
CA ASP A 105 38.71 6.80 -30.28
C ASP A 105 38.34 7.74 -29.13
N GLU A 106 38.22 9.03 -29.46
CA GLU A 106 37.80 10.05 -28.50
C GLU A 106 36.31 9.87 -28.15
N GLY A 107 36.00 9.99 -26.85
CA GLY A 107 34.62 10.07 -26.36
C GLY A 107 34.05 11.50 -26.44
N ARG A 108 32.88 11.69 -25.84
CA ARG A 108 32.22 13.01 -25.71
C ARG A 108 32.95 13.94 -24.74
N ALA A 109 33.55 13.39 -23.69
CA ALA A 109 34.32 14.10 -22.69
C ALA A 109 35.77 13.63 -22.71
N ARG A 110 36.70 14.56 -22.53
CA ARG A 110 38.15 14.28 -22.44
C ARG A 110 38.68 14.49 -21.02
N ARG A 111 38.03 15.33 -20.21
CA ARG A 111 38.43 15.68 -18.86
C ARG A 111 37.23 15.55 -17.93
N VAL A 112 37.32 14.66 -16.95
CA VAL A 112 36.23 14.37 -16.01
C VAL A 112 36.67 14.69 -14.58
N ALA A 113 35.80 15.33 -13.80
CA ALA A 113 35.99 15.45 -12.36
C ALA A 113 35.24 14.31 -11.64
N LEU A 114 35.93 13.62 -10.74
CA LEU A 114 35.33 12.63 -9.82
C LEU A 114 35.32 13.26 -8.44
N VAL A 115 34.14 13.60 -7.93
CA VAL A 115 33.97 14.37 -6.70
C VAL A 115 33.24 13.52 -5.67
N GLY A 116 33.97 13.08 -4.63
CA GLY A 116 33.37 12.44 -3.46
C GLY A 116 33.54 13.31 -2.21
N GLU A 117 32.96 12.85 -1.10
CA GLU A 117 33.06 13.54 0.19
C GLU A 117 34.53 13.80 0.58
N THR A 118 35.36 12.75 0.54
CA THR A 118 36.82 12.84 0.68
C THR A 118 37.54 12.26 -0.54
N PHE A 119 38.80 12.63 -0.72
CA PHE A 119 39.65 12.03 -1.75
C PHE A 119 39.75 10.51 -1.61
N ASP A 120 39.95 10.00 -0.38
CA ASP A 120 40.12 8.57 -0.15
C ASP A 120 38.83 7.80 -0.44
N GLN A 121 37.66 8.31 -0.03
CA GLN A 121 36.37 7.69 -0.39
C GLN A 121 36.15 7.68 -1.90
N ALA A 122 36.39 8.80 -2.60
CA ALA A 122 36.25 8.86 -4.05
C ALA A 122 37.21 7.88 -4.75
N ARG A 123 38.44 7.78 -4.27
CA ARG A 123 39.43 6.82 -4.77
C ARG A 123 38.98 5.37 -4.53
N ASP A 124 38.59 5.05 -3.31
CA ASP A 124 38.32 3.66 -2.91
C ASP A 124 36.96 3.16 -3.44
N VAL A 125 36.01 4.06 -3.69
CA VAL A 125 34.68 3.71 -4.23
C VAL A 125 34.60 3.90 -5.74
N MET A 126 34.91 5.09 -6.26
CA MET A 126 34.72 5.42 -7.68
C MET A 126 35.84 4.86 -8.57
N VAL A 127 37.07 4.73 -8.06
CA VAL A 127 38.22 4.25 -8.85
C VAL A 127 38.49 2.77 -8.63
N PHE A 128 38.78 2.36 -7.39
CA PHE A 128 39.21 1.00 -7.05
C PHE A 128 38.12 0.07 -6.52
N GLY A 129 36.92 0.59 -6.27
CA GLY A 129 35.83 -0.22 -5.72
C GLY A 129 35.45 -1.37 -6.65
N ASP A 130 34.75 -2.39 -6.12
CA ASP A 130 34.30 -3.56 -6.90
C ASP A 130 33.42 -3.19 -8.11
N SER A 131 32.84 -1.98 -8.09
CA SER A 131 32.06 -1.39 -9.19
C SER A 131 32.63 -0.04 -9.65
N GLY A 132 33.89 0.25 -9.31
CA GLY A 132 34.61 1.43 -9.72
C GLY A 132 35.08 1.36 -11.17
N ILE A 133 35.58 2.48 -11.68
CA ILE A 133 35.98 2.64 -13.08
C ILE A 133 36.98 1.57 -13.53
N LEU A 134 37.97 1.22 -12.71
CA LEU A 134 38.97 0.21 -13.08
C LEU A 134 38.37 -1.18 -13.23
N ALA A 135 37.44 -1.56 -12.36
CA ALA A 135 36.75 -2.85 -12.43
C ALA A 135 35.80 -2.94 -13.63
N CYS A 136 35.15 -1.82 -13.96
CA CYS A 136 34.22 -1.73 -15.09
C CYS A 136 34.91 -1.59 -16.45
N SER A 137 36.20 -1.27 -16.52
CA SER A 137 36.88 -1.02 -17.79
C SER A 137 37.44 -2.29 -18.44
N PRO A 138 37.25 -2.51 -19.75
CA PRO A 138 37.82 -3.66 -20.45
C PRO A 138 39.34 -3.53 -20.57
N PRO A 139 40.10 -4.65 -20.69
CA PRO A 139 41.56 -4.63 -20.66
C PRO A 139 42.22 -3.71 -21.71
N ASP A 140 41.61 -3.55 -22.88
CA ASP A 140 42.08 -2.70 -23.98
C ASP A 140 41.80 -1.20 -23.78
N ARG A 141 40.89 -0.84 -22.87
CA ARG A 141 40.48 0.55 -22.58
C ARG A 141 40.77 0.96 -21.13
N CYS A 142 41.29 0.04 -20.32
CA CYS A 142 41.50 0.24 -18.89
C CYS A 142 42.43 1.43 -18.62
N PRO A 143 41.97 2.44 -17.87
CA PRO A 143 42.79 3.61 -17.57
C PRO A 143 43.90 3.29 -16.57
N LYS A 144 44.97 4.07 -16.62
CA LYS A 144 46.07 4.02 -15.65
C LYS A 144 45.86 5.03 -14.54
N TRP A 145 45.96 4.58 -13.29
CA TRP A 145 45.95 5.46 -12.13
C TRP A 145 47.32 6.11 -11.91
N GLU A 146 47.35 7.44 -11.86
CA GLU A 146 48.52 8.25 -11.52
C GLU A 146 48.36 8.84 -10.11
N ALA A 147 48.80 8.11 -9.08
CA ALA A 147 48.60 8.49 -7.68
C ALA A 147 49.10 9.92 -7.35
N GLY A 148 50.29 10.30 -7.84
CA GLY A 148 50.87 11.62 -7.60
C GLY A 148 50.08 12.78 -8.20
N ARG A 149 49.24 12.51 -9.20
CA ARG A 149 48.35 13.49 -9.86
C ARG A 149 46.87 13.25 -9.59
N ARG A 150 46.54 12.25 -8.75
CA ARG A 150 45.18 11.89 -8.34
C ARG A 150 44.23 11.72 -9.53
N ARG A 151 44.68 11.07 -10.62
CA ARG A 151 43.89 10.96 -11.85
C ARG A 151 44.02 9.62 -12.54
N LEU A 152 42.99 9.25 -13.29
CA LEU A 152 42.95 8.17 -14.27
C LEU A 152 43.29 8.73 -15.66
N VAL A 153 44.06 7.98 -16.45
CA VAL A 153 44.40 8.32 -17.84
C VAL A 153 44.03 7.15 -18.76
N TRP A 154 43.10 7.36 -19.69
CA TRP A 154 42.69 6.36 -20.68
C TRP A 154 43.70 6.27 -21.84
N PRO A 155 43.72 5.14 -22.59
CA PRO A 155 44.57 5.00 -23.77
C PRO A 155 44.34 6.05 -24.87
N ASN A 156 43.11 6.56 -25.00
CA ASN A 156 42.75 7.66 -25.91
C ASN A 156 43.16 9.05 -25.40
N GLY A 157 43.79 9.14 -24.22
CA GLY A 157 44.25 10.39 -23.62
C GLY A 157 43.19 11.16 -22.83
N ALA A 158 41.99 10.60 -22.66
CA ALA A 158 41.01 11.14 -21.71
C ALA A 158 41.50 10.97 -20.26
N VAL A 159 41.05 11.85 -19.37
CA VAL A 159 41.56 11.98 -18.02
C VAL A 159 40.39 12.15 -17.04
N ALA A 160 40.38 11.42 -15.94
CA ALA A 160 39.44 11.65 -14.83
C ALA A 160 40.22 11.98 -13.55
N GLN A 161 40.06 13.19 -13.02
CA GLN A 161 40.78 13.66 -11.84
C GLN A 161 39.88 13.62 -10.61
N VAL A 162 40.42 13.14 -9.48
CA VAL A 162 39.69 12.97 -8.22
C VAL A 162 39.83 14.21 -7.34
N PHE A 163 38.70 14.70 -6.87
CA PHE A 163 38.58 15.87 -5.99
C PHE A 163 37.80 15.51 -4.73
N SER A 164 38.01 16.30 -3.67
CA SER A 164 37.34 16.19 -2.39
C SER A 164 36.35 17.33 -2.24
N ALA A 165 35.10 17.03 -1.86
CA ALA A 165 34.11 18.07 -1.55
C ALA A 165 34.53 18.95 -0.36
N HIS A 166 35.37 18.43 0.54
CA HIS A 166 35.94 19.21 1.65
C HIS A 166 37.02 20.22 1.22
N ASP A 167 37.64 20.01 0.06
CA ASP A 167 38.67 20.90 -0.51
C ASP A 167 38.15 21.53 -1.81
N TYR A 168 37.06 22.29 -1.69
CA TYR A 168 36.37 22.91 -2.81
C TYR A 168 37.25 23.91 -3.59
N GLU A 169 38.24 24.52 -2.94
CA GLU A 169 39.22 25.39 -3.60
C GLU A 169 40.09 24.62 -4.60
N GLY A 170 40.33 23.32 -4.36
CA GLY A 170 41.05 22.45 -5.29
C GLY A 170 40.35 22.25 -6.65
N LEU A 171 39.05 22.56 -6.75
CA LEU A 171 38.30 22.55 -8.02
C LEU A 171 38.55 23.82 -8.86
N ARG A 172 39.17 24.87 -8.31
CA ARG A 172 39.49 26.09 -9.06
C ARG A 172 40.75 25.90 -9.92
N GLY A 173 40.62 26.16 -11.22
CA GLY A 173 41.73 26.12 -12.18
C GLY A 173 41.70 24.93 -13.15
N PRO A 174 41.46 23.68 -12.70
CA PRO A 174 41.19 22.56 -13.58
C PRO A 174 39.98 22.81 -14.49
N GLN A 175 40.11 22.47 -15.76
CA GLN A 175 39.01 22.49 -16.73
C GLN A 175 38.56 21.05 -16.98
N PHE A 176 37.26 20.79 -16.82
CA PHE A 176 36.63 19.51 -17.07
C PHE A 176 35.40 19.70 -17.96
N ASP A 177 35.10 18.68 -18.76
CA ASP A 177 33.97 18.62 -19.69
C ASP A 177 32.77 17.89 -19.05
N ALA A 178 33.01 17.12 -17.97
CA ALA A 178 32.01 16.38 -17.22
C ALA A 178 32.42 16.21 -15.75
N ALA A 179 31.44 15.98 -14.87
CA ALA A 179 31.69 15.66 -13.46
C ALA A 179 30.76 14.55 -12.97
N TRP A 180 31.30 13.61 -12.20
CA TRP A 180 30.53 12.70 -11.36
C TRP A 180 30.58 13.20 -9.92
N VAL A 181 29.44 13.66 -9.41
CA VAL A 181 29.23 14.11 -8.02
C VAL A 181 28.25 13.15 -7.34
N ASP A 182 28.42 12.94 -6.03
CA ASP A 182 27.65 11.92 -5.30
C ASP A 182 26.16 12.29 -5.15
N GLU A 183 25.82 13.44 -4.55
CA GLU A 183 24.43 13.76 -4.19
C GLU A 183 24.12 15.27 -4.24
N ILE A 184 22.90 15.62 -4.67
CA ILE A 184 22.32 16.98 -4.61
C ILE A 184 21.13 16.91 -3.65
N GLY A 185 21.17 17.66 -2.54
CA GLY A 185 20.16 17.50 -1.48
C GLY A 185 20.38 18.48 -0.34
N CYS A 186 19.30 18.91 0.32
CA CYS A 186 19.38 19.44 1.68
C CYS A 186 18.20 18.94 2.52
N ALA A 187 18.41 18.88 3.83
CA ALA A 187 17.37 18.51 4.79
C ALA A 187 16.28 19.60 4.87
N ALA A 188 15.04 19.17 5.12
CA ALA A 188 13.90 20.04 5.37
C ALA A 188 13.90 20.57 6.82
N ILE A 189 14.92 21.34 7.17
CA ILE A 189 15.15 21.88 8.51
C ILE A 189 15.61 23.33 8.41
N ASP A 190 15.26 24.18 9.37
CA ASP A 190 15.67 25.59 9.44
C ASP A 190 17.16 25.72 9.10
N LYS A 191 17.48 26.54 8.10
CA LYS A 191 18.86 26.76 7.62
C LYS A 191 19.60 25.48 7.21
N GLY A 192 18.89 24.48 6.70
CA GLY A 192 19.46 23.25 6.15
C GLY A 192 20.53 23.50 5.09
N THR A 193 20.42 24.61 4.35
CA THR A 193 21.39 25.05 3.34
C THR A 193 22.73 25.49 3.89
N ASN A 194 22.84 25.82 5.19
CA ASN A 194 24.14 26.16 5.80
C ASN A 194 25.09 24.96 5.83
N GLN A 195 24.53 23.74 5.92
CA GLN A 195 25.27 22.48 5.83
C GLN A 195 24.38 21.41 5.17
N PRO A 196 24.24 21.43 3.83
CA PRO A 196 23.29 20.57 3.11
C PRO A 196 23.51 19.07 3.32
N ASN A 197 24.73 18.68 3.70
CA ASN A 197 25.14 17.31 3.97
C ASN A 197 24.74 16.77 5.36
N LYS A 198 24.15 17.59 6.24
CA LYS A 198 23.80 17.15 7.60
C LYS A 198 22.46 16.41 7.63
N PHE A 199 22.50 15.19 8.14
CA PHE A 199 21.32 14.34 8.35
C PHE A 199 21.00 14.28 9.86
N LEU A 200 19.74 14.55 10.21
CA LEU A 200 19.25 14.28 11.56
C LEU A 200 18.74 12.85 11.63
N ASP A 201 19.45 12.04 12.41
CA ASP A 201 19.01 10.71 12.81
C ASP A 201 19.18 10.60 14.33
N PRO A 202 18.08 10.53 15.11
CA PRO A 202 18.15 10.35 16.57
C PRO A 202 18.95 9.10 16.99
N LYS A 203 19.10 8.13 16.09
CA LYS A 203 19.81 6.86 16.33
C LYS A 203 21.31 6.94 15.99
N SER A 204 21.79 8.04 15.39
CA SER A 204 23.18 8.22 14.98
C SER A 204 23.95 9.17 15.90
N SER A 205 25.16 8.77 16.30
CA SER A 205 26.08 9.60 17.08
C SER A 205 26.68 10.77 16.27
N GLU A 206 26.57 10.72 14.94
CA GLU A 206 27.05 11.77 14.01
C GLU A 206 25.96 12.83 13.71
N SER A 207 24.78 12.67 14.32
CA SER A 207 23.62 13.55 14.14
C SER A 207 23.86 14.90 14.80
N SER A 208 23.83 15.97 14.00
CA SER A 208 23.99 17.34 14.49
C SER A 208 23.20 18.31 13.63
N LEU A 209 22.64 19.35 14.26
CA LEU A 209 21.96 20.43 13.54
C LEU A 209 22.91 21.17 12.58
N PRO A 210 22.40 21.69 11.45
CA PRO A 210 23.13 22.65 10.64
C PRO A 210 23.52 23.88 11.47
N LYS A 211 24.62 24.53 11.10
CA LYS A 211 25.10 25.75 11.76
C LYS A 211 23.98 26.80 11.90
N TYR A 212 23.77 27.27 13.13
CA TYR A 212 22.79 28.30 13.51
C TYR A 212 21.32 27.93 13.29
N SER A 213 21.02 26.67 12.97
CA SER A 213 19.64 26.17 12.84
C SER A 213 18.92 26.19 14.18
N SER A 214 17.63 26.54 14.18
CA SER A 214 16.73 26.35 15.33
C SER A 214 16.31 24.89 15.50
N GLY A 215 16.52 24.04 14.49
CA GLY A 215 16.08 22.65 14.45
C GLY A 215 14.62 22.44 14.08
N ALA A 216 13.90 23.51 13.74
CA ALA A 216 12.52 23.45 13.26
C ALA A 216 12.43 22.81 11.87
N ARG A 217 11.35 22.10 11.57
CA ARG A 217 11.03 21.65 10.20
C ARG A 217 10.88 22.86 9.29
N ASP A 218 11.47 22.77 8.11
CA ASP A 218 11.37 23.79 7.07
C ASP A 218 11.36 23.10 5.71
N ASP A 219 10.17 22.86 5.17
CA ASP A 219 10.04 22.25 3.83
C ASP A 219 10.29 23.31 2.73
N LEU A 220 10.13 24.61 3.04
CA LEU A 220 10.35 25.70 2.09
C LEU A 220 11.84 25.87 1.76
N ILE A 221 12.73 25.81 2.76
CA ILE A 221 14.17 25.94 2.53
C ILE A 221 14.71 24.84 1.61
N GLN A 222 14.12 23.63 1.68
CA GLN A 222 14.44 22.54 0.77
C GLN A 222 14.02 22.88 -0.66
N MET A 223 12.80 23.39 -0.85
CA MET A 223 12.35 23.88 -2.16
C MET A 223 13.25 25.01 -2.69
N GLN A 224 13.61 25.97 -1.84
CA GLN A 224 14.44 27.11 -2.24
C GLN A 224 15.87 26.72 -2.57
N TYR A 225 16.45 25.75 -1.87
CA TYR A 225 17.75 25.18 -2.23
C TYR A 225 17.73 24.60 -3.65
N MET A 226 16.70 23.80 -3.98
CA MET A 226 16.58 23.20 -5.30
C MET A 226 16.35 24.25 -6.39
N ARG A 227 15.53 25.26 -6.11
CA ARG A 227 15.30 26.39 -7.03
C ARG A 227 16.58 27.18 -7.27
N ALA A 228 17.24 27.62 -6.20
CA ALA A 228 18.48 28.38 -6.28
C ALA A 228 19.54 27.63 -7.08
N LEU A 229 19.73 26.32 -6.82
CA LEU A 229 20.70 25.51 -7.55
C LEU A 229 20.33 25.36 -9.04
N SER A 230 19.06 25.04 -9.33
CA SER A 230 18.57 24.84 -10.70
C SER A 230 18.64 26.13 -11.52
N GLU A 231 18.18 27.25 -10.97
CA GLU A 231 18.16 28.56 -11.64
C GLU A 231 19.58 29.10 -11.83
N TYR A 232 20.44 28.98 -10.81
CA TYR A 232 21.83 29.42 -10.90
C TYR A 232 22.56 28.76 -12.06
N TRP A 233 22.46 27.42 -12.20
CA TRP A 233 23.16 26.70 -13.27
C TRP A 233 22.47 26.78 -14.64
N LYS A 234 21.20 27.19 -14.70
CA LYS A 234 20.49 27.47 -15.97
C LYS A 234 20.88 28.82 -16.56
N ALA A 235 21.26 29.78 -15.73
CA ALA A 235 21.72 31.09 -16.16
C ALA A 235 23.04 30.97 -16.97
N PRO A 236 23.07 31.36 -18.26
CA PRO A 236 24.25 31.20 -19.11
C PRO A 236 25.53 31.87 -18.58
N GLU A 237 25.38 32.96 -17.82
CA GLU A 237 26.48 33.68 -17.18
C GLU A 237 27.19 32.86 -16.08
N ASN A 238 26.47 31.96 -15.41
CA ASN A 238 27.01 31.08 -14.38
C ASN A 238 27.41 29.71 -14.92
N ASN A 239 26.88 29.34 -16.09
CA ASN A 239 27.18 28.09 -16.79
C ASN A 239 27.59 28.36 -18.25
N PRO A 240 28.73 29.05 -18.45
CA PRO A 240 29.14 29.51 -19.78
C PRO A 240 29.45 28.34 -20.70
N VAL A 241 29.29 28.57 -22.00
CA VAL A 241 29.69 27.61 -23.03
C VAL A 241 31.22 27.59 -23.12
N SER A 242 31.79 26.41 -22.93
CA SER A 242 33.24 26.22 -23.05
C SER A 242 33.72 26.43 -24.49
N SER A 243 34.81 27.18 -24.67
CA SER A 243 35.45 27.38 -25.97
C SER A 243 36.16 26.14 -26.50
N VAL A 244 36.37 25.12 -25.67
CA VAL A 244 37.07 23.88 -26.02
C VAL A 244 36.13 22.87 -26.71
N TYR A 245 34.89 22.77 -26.22
CA TYR A 245 33.93 21.74 -26.64
C TYR A 245 32.53 22.27 -26.97
N ALA A 246 32.33 23.59 -26.98
CA ALA A 246 31.11 24.26 -27.45
C ALA A 246 29.79 23.83 -26.76
N SER A 247 29.85 23.45 -25.47
CA SER A 247 28.69 23.11 -24.63
C SER A 247 28.78 23.80 -23.26
N PRO A 248 27.66 23.99 -22.51
CA PRO A 248 27.70 24.41 -21.12
C PRO A 248 28.56 23.48 -20.25
N MET A 249 29.12 24.01 -19.16
CA MET A 249 29.97 23.26 -18.23
C MET A 249 29.20 22.23 -17.39
N ILE A 250 27.93 22.53 -17.05
CA ILE A 250 27.05 21.63 -16.30
C ILE A 250 25.78 21.37 -17.11
N THR A 251 25.46 20.10 -17.34
CA THR A 251 24.22 19.72 -18.02
C THR A 251 23.06 19.74 -17.02
N THR A 252 22.15 20.72 -17.14
CA THR A 252 21.09 20.98 -16.15
C THR A 252 19.79 20.20 -16.39
N ASP A 253 19.68 19.50 -17.52
CA ASP A 253 18.55 18.61 -17.86
C ASP A 253 18.61 17.26 -17.10
N ARG A 254 19.73 16.93 -16.46
CA ARG A 254 19.95 15.64 -15.79
C ARG A 254 20.48 15.76 -14.36
N MET A 255 19.85 16.60 -13.55
CA MET A 255 20.17 16.73 -12.13
C MET A 255 19.27 15.81 -11.31
N PHE A 256 19.88 14.85 -10.61
CA PHE A 256 19.17 13.90 -9.75
C PHE A 256 19.23 14.37 -8.30
N VAL A 257 18.06 14.56 -7.70
CA VAL A 257 17.95 15.05 -6.33
C VAL A 257 17.85 13.86 -5.38
N TRP A 258 18.61 13.92 -4.29
CA TRP A 258 18.63 12.92 -3.24
C TRP A 258 17.31 12.80 -2.50
N ALA A 259 17.04 11.55 -2.07
CA ALA A 259 15.98 11.08 -1.19
C ALA A 259 14.54 11.21 -1.70
N TRP A 260 14.29 10.93 -2.98
CA TRP A 260 12.95 10.52 -3.41
C TRP A 260 12.92 9.01 -3.65
N ASP A 261 11.96 8.30 -3.05
CA ASP A 261 11.76 6.86 -3.29
C ASP A 261 10.27 6.50 -3.49
N ALA A 262 10.00 5.23 -3.80
CA ALA A 262 8.67 4.76 -4.19
C ALA A 262 7.67 4.61 -3.02
N ARG A 263 8.06 4.88 -1.77
CA ARG A 263 7.15 4.77 -0.64
C ARG A 263 6.03 5.82 -0.76
N PRO A 264 4.74 5.44 -0.66
CA PRO A 264 3.65 6.37 -0.88
C PRO A 264 3.50 7.33 0.29
N TYR A 265 3.39 8.63 0.01
CA TYR A 265 3.00 9.64 1.00
C TYR A 265 1.46 9.76 1.06
N PRO A 266 0.83 9.92 2.24
CA PRO A 266 1.44 10.11 3.56
C PRO A 266 1.72 8.81 4.32
N ILE A 267 1.40 7.63 3.74
CA ILE A 267 1.60 6.34 4.41
C ILE A 267 3.03 6.28 4.94
N PHE A 268 4.06 6.50 4.09
CA PHE A 268 5.38 6.91 4.56
C PHE A 268 5.39 8.43 4.76
N PRO A 269 5.77 8.93 5.94
CA PRO A 269 6.44 8.21 7.05
C PRO A 269 5.55 7.66 8.16
N ALA A 270 4.23 7.75 8.04
CA ALA A 270 3.26 7.43 9.09
C ALA A 270 3.19 5.96 9.54
N ASP A 271 3.41 4.97 8.67
CA ASP A 271 3.39 3.53 9.02
C ASP A 271 4.73 3.10 9.67
N ALA A 272 4.80 3.29 10.98
CA ALA A 272 5.96 2.90 11.78
C ALA A 272 6.11 1.36 11.94
N GLU A 273 5.10 0.56 11.60
CA GLU A 273 5.21 -0.91 11.63
C GLU A 273 6.00 -1.40 10.41
N SER A 274 5.73 -0.81 9.24
CA SER A 274 6.44 -1.14 8.00
C SER A 274 7.82 -0.50 7.89
N TRP A 275 8.05 0.68 8.50
CA TRP A 275 9.29 1.45 8.34
C TRP A 275 9.91 1.95 9.65
N SER A 276 11.22 1.73 9.80
CA SER A 276 11.97 2.12 11.01
C SER A 276 12.56 3.53 10.97
N ASP A 277 12.52 4.20 9.81
CA ASP A 277 13.16 5.49 9.52
C ASP A 277 12.15 6.65 9.35
N GLY A 278 10.85 6.41 9.63
CA GLY A 278 9.80 7.42 9.48
C GLY A 278 10.02 8.69 10.33
N GLU A 279 10.54 8.56 11.54
CA GLU A 279 10.84 9.69 12.45
C GLU A 279 11.81 10.72 11.85
N ASN A 280 12.65 10.29 10.90
CA ASN A 280 13.65 11.15 10.27
C ASN A 280 13.05 12.00 9.15
N TYR A 281 11.86 11.67 8.63
CA TYR A 281 11.26 12.34 7.47
C TYR A 281 11.07 13.84 7.69
N ALA A 282 10.47 14.23 8.83
CA ALA A 282 10.06 15.61 9.11
C ALA A 282 11.22 16.62 8.97
N ARG A 283 12.45 16.21 9.29
CA ARG A 283 13.66 17.06 9.23
C ARG A 283 14.78 16.45 8.39
N GLY A 284 14.46 15.48 7.54
CA GLY A 284 15.40 14.79 6.67
C GLY A 284 15.31 15.28 5.23
N HIS A 285 16.06 14.62 4.34
CA HIS A 285 16.15 14.98 2.93
C HIS A 285 15.00 14.49 2.07
N TRP A 286 14.11 13.64 2.60
CA TRP A 286 13.07 13.01 1.81
C TRP A 286 12.17 14.01 1.07
N LEU A 287 11.85 13.67 -0.17
CA LEU A 287 11.08 14.52 -1.08
C LEU A 287 9.65 14.02 -1.29
N ASN A 288 9.33 12.80 -0.84
CA ASN A 288 8.00 12.21 -0.87
C ASN A 288 6.98 13.21 -0.28
N GLY A 289 5.85 13.45 -0.94
CA GLY A 289 4.85 14.45 -0.52
C GLY A 289 5.25 15.92 -0.70
N ARG A 290 6.51 16.30 -0.46
CA ARG A 290 6.97 17.71 -0.52
C ARG A 290 7.05 18.28 -1.94
N VAL A 291 7.39 17.45 -2.92
CA VAL A 291 7.59 17.87 -4.33
C VAL A 291 6.33 18.38 -5.03
N THR A 292 5.15 18.08 -4.48
CA THR A 292 3.86 18.53 -5.06
C THR A 292 3.47 19.93 -4.60
N ALA A 293 4.11 20.45 -3.56
CA ALA A 293 3.78 21.75 -2.99
C ALA A 293 4.16 22.91 -3.94
N ARG A 294 3.48 24.04 -3.76
CA ARG A 294 3.69 25.28 -4.52
C ARG A 294 4.30 26.35 -3.63
N SER A 295 5.08 27.26 -4.20
CA SER A 295 5.52 28.46 -3.48
C SER A 295 4.35 29.42 -3.32
N LEU A 296 4.18 29.98 -2.12
CA LEU A 296 3.16 30.97 -1.80
C LEU A 296 3.17 32.16 -2.77
N ALA A 297 4.37 32.68 -3.10
CA ALA A 297 4.53 33.75 -4.09
C ALA A 297 3.88 33.42 -5.45
N GLY A 298 4.02 32.17 -5.88
CA GLY A 298 3.44 31.70 -7.14
C GLY A 298 1.91 31.62 -7.09
N VAL A 299 1.35 31.19 -5.97
CA VAL A 299 -0.12 31.13 -5.76
C VAL A 299 -0.72 32.53 -5.69
N ILE A 300 -0.06 33.46 -4.98
CA ILE A 300 -0.49 34.87 -4.92
C ILE A 300 -0.45 35.51 -6.31
N ALA A 301 0.65 35.31 -7.06
CA ALA A 301 0.78 35.84 -8.40
C ALA A 301 -0.30 35.30 -9.36
N GLU A 302 -0.63 34.02 -9.25
CA GLU A 302 -1.70 33.37 -10.02
C GLU A 302 -3.07 34.00 -9.71
N LEU A 303 -3.43 34.16 -8.43
CA LEU A 303 -4.68 34.81 -8.03
C LEU A 303 -4.77 36.27 -8.47
N CYS A 304 -3.66 37.02 -8.44
CA CYS A 304 -3.62 38.38 -8.97
C CYS A 304 -3.79 38.43 -10.49
N ALA A 305 -3.11 37.52 -11.21
CA ALA A 305 -3.21 37.44 -12.66
C ALA A 305 -4.64 37.10 -13.11
N ASP A 306 -5.30 36.16 -12.43
CA ASP A 306 -6.71 35.80 -12.68
C ASP A 306 -7.66 36.97 -12.43
N ALA A 307 -7.33 37.85 -11.48
CA ALA A 307 -8.05 39.09 -11.21
C ALA A 307 -7.73 40.23 -12.20
N GLY A 308 -6.78 40.03 -13.13
CA GLY A 308 -6.31 41.05 -14.07
C GLY A 308 -5.32 42.06 -13.48
N VAL A 309 -4.77 41.82 -12.29
CA VAL A 309 -3.75 42.67 -11.65
C VAL A 309 -2.37 42.17 -12.08
N THR A 310 -1.67 42.96 -12.88
CA THR A 310 -0.37 42.57 -13.47
C THR A 310 0.84 43.27 -12.85
N ASP A 311 0.63 44.48 -12.31
CA ASP A 311 1.66 45.22 -11.57
C ASP A 311 1.78 44.70 -10.13
N VAL A 312 2.37 43.50 -10.00
CA VAL A 312 2.50 42.76 -8.74
C VAL A 312 3.96 42.40 -8.47
N ASP A 313 4.39 42.59 -7.23
CA ASP A 313 5.68 42.11 -6.73
C ASP A 313 5.47 41.13 -5.56
N ALA A 314 5.71 39.85 -5.81
CA ALA A 314 5.67 38.80 -4.78
C ALA A 314 7.08 38.27 -4.42
N SER A 315 8.14 38.98 -4.79
CA SER A 315 9.52 38.54 -4.55
C SER A 315 9.89 38.49 -3.06
N GLY A 316 9.22 39.29 -2.23
CA GLY A 316 9.33 39.30 -0.77
C GLY A 316 8.51 38.23 -0.05
N VAL A 317 7.86 37.31 -0.78
CA VAL A 317 6.97 36.28 -0.21
C VAL A 317 7.65 34.92 -0.13
N TYR A 318 7.71 34.41 1.09
CA TYR A 318 8.26 33.14 1.49
C TYR A 318 7.16 32.33 2.20
N GLY A 319 6.82 31.18 1.62
CA GLY A 319 5.83 30.27 2.17
C GLY A 319 5.63 29.07 1.25
N LEU A 320 5.19 27.95 1.84
CA LEU A 320 4.90 26.72 1.14
C LEU A 320 3.39 26.44 1.20
N VAL A 321 2.75 26.25 0.05
CA VAL A 321 1.34 25.90 -0.06
C VAL A 321 1.25 24.43 -0.47
N ARG A 322 0.82 23.57 0.46
CA ARG A 322 0.69 22.11 0.23
C ARG A 322 -0.58 21.77 -0.55
N GLY A 323 -1.66 22.48 -0.25
CA GLY A 323 -2.94 22.38 -0.91
C GLY A 323 -3.80 23.58 -0.52
N TYR A 324 -4.55 24.09 -1.48
CA TYR A 324 -5.47 25.20 -1.28
C TYR A 324 -6.71 24.93 -2.12
N ALA A 325 -7.88 24.86 -1.46
CA ALA A 325 -9.15 24.56 -2.11
C ALA A 325 -10.01 25.82 -2.14
N LEU A 326 -10.55 26.13 -3.32
CA LEU A 326 -11.54 27.18 -3.52
C LEU A 326 -12.83 26.52 -4.01
N GLU A 327 -13.98 27.01 -3.54
CA GLU A 327 -15.28 26.48 -3.94
C GLU A 327 -15.74 27.08 -5.29
N GLY A 328 -15.13 28.20 -5.70
CA GLY A 328 -15.39 28.88 -6.96
C GLY A 328 -16.41 30.00 -6.80
N GLY A 329 -16.14 31.14 -7.44
CA GLY A 329 -16.99 32.33 -7.38
C GLY A 329 -16.58 33.36 -6.32
N GLU A 330 -15.53 33.09 -5.55
CA GLU A 330 -14.93 34.06 -4.63
C GLU A 330 -14.22 35.18 -5.41
N GLU A 331 -14.28 36.42 -4.88
CA GLU A 331 -13.43 37.50 -5.38
C GLU A 331 -11.96 37.26 -5.00
N ALA A 332 -11.02 37.74 -5.83
CA ALA A 332 -9.59 37.53 -5.62
C ALA A 332 -9.09 37.93 -4.24
N ARG A 333 -9.63 39.01 -3.66
CA ARG A 333 -9.32 39.43 -2.28
C ARG A 333 -9.75 38.38 -1.25
N ALA A 334 -10.96 37.84 -1.39
CA ALA A 334 -11.50 36.83 -0.49
C ALA A 334 -10.71 35.52 -0.61
N ALA A 335 -10.35 35.11 -1.83
CA ALA A 335 -9.47 33.98 -2.09
C ALA A 335 -8.04 34.20 -1.53
N MET A 336 -7.55 35.43 -1.51
CA MET A 336 -6.20 35.70 -1.00
C MET A 336 -6.14 35.79 0.52
N GLN A 337 -7.23 36.21 1.18
CA GLN A 337 -7.25 36.48 2.61
C GLN A 337 -6.79 35.28 3.48
N PRO A 338 -7.20 34.02 3.25
CA PRO A 338 -6.71 32.87 4.00
C PRO A 338 -5.18 32.71 3.94
N LEU A 339 -4.59 32.95 2.77
CA LEU A 339 -3.14 32.86 2.55
C LEU A 339 -2.40 33.95 3.33
N LEU A 340 -2.87 35.20 3.24
CA LEU A 340 -2.25 36.33 3.95
C LEU A 340 -2.31 36.13 5.47
N LEU A 341 -3.45 35.65 5.97
CA LEU A 341 -3.64 35.35 7.39
C LEU A 341 -2.77 34.17 7.86
N ALA A 342 -2.70 33.08 7.09
CA ALA A 342 -1.91 31.92 7.47
C ALA A 342 -0.41 32.24 7.53
N PHE A 343 0.13 32.89 6.50
CA PHE A 343 1.57 33.11 6.36
C PHE A 343 2.06 34.46 6.90
N GLY A 344 1.16 35.31 7.40
CA GLY A 344 1.51 36.61 7.95
C GLY A 344 2.12 37.51 6.87
N VAL A 345 1.42 37.63 5.74
CA VAL A 345 1.86 38.42 4.59
C VAL A 345 1.08 39.72 4.55
N ASP A 346 1.78 40.83 4.38
CA ASP A 346 1.17 42.13 4.10
C ASP A 346 1.07 42.33 2.59
N ALA A 347 -0.07 42.88 2.16
CA ALA A 347 -0.31 43.35 0.81
C ALA A 347 -0.26 44.88 0.81
N ILE A 348 0.76 45.44 0.18
CA ILE A 348 1.12 46.86 0.28
C ILE A 348 1.18 47.43 -1.12
N GLU A 349 0.46 48.51 -1.38
CA GLU A 349 0.60 49.25 -2.63
C GLU A 349 1.70 50.31 -2.49
N ARG A 350 2.63 50.34 -3.45
CA ARG A 350 3.68 51.35 -3.57
C ARG A 350 3.87 51.72 -5.04
N ASP A 351 3.74 53.01 -5.34
CA ASP A 351 4.00 53.57 -6.67
C ASP A 351 3.28 52.84 -7.82
N GLY A 352 2.04 52.39 -7.58
CA GLY A 352 1.22 51.65 -8.54
C GLY A 352 1.47 50.14 -8.58
N VAL A 353 2.40 49.61 -7.78
CA VAL A 353 2.72 48.18 -7.70
C VAL A 353 2.18 47.60 -6.40
N LEU A 354 1.43 46.49 -6.49
CA LEU A 354 0.99 45.73 -5.34
C LEU A 354 2.10 44.77 -4.90
N SER A 355 2.84 45.16 -3.85
CA SER A 355 3.92 44.39 -3.26
C SER A 355 3.43 43.52 -2.11
N PHE A 356 3.85 42.26 -2.09
CA PHE A 356 3.57 41.31 -1.03
C PHE A 356 4.85 40.94 -0.30
N ARG A 357 4.82 40.97 1.04
CA ARG A 357 5.97 40.58 1.87
C ARG A 357 5.54 39.92 3.17
N ASN A 358 6.28 38.91 3.63
CA ASN A 358 6.08 38.37 4.98
C ASN A 358 6.44 39.43 6.02
N ARG A 359 5.70 39.45 7.12
CA ARG A 359 6.04 40.20 8.33
C ARG A 359 7.27 39.61 9.00
N ASP A 360 8.22 40.46 9.39
CA ASP A 360 9.42 40.06 10.13
C ASP A 360 9.62 40.85 11.44
N GLY A 361 8.89 41.96 11.62
CA GLY A 361 9.02 42.87 12.76
C GLY A 361 10.38 43.58 12.83
N VAL A 362 11.12 43.67 11.72
CA VAL A 362 12.39 44.39 11.67
C VAL A 362 12.12 45.87 11.40
N ALA A 363 12.51 46.74 12.34
CA ALA A 363 12.33 48.19 12.19
C ALA A 363 13.13 48.74 11.00
N ASN A 364 12.45 49.48 10.12
CA ASN A 364 13.04 50.23 9.02
C ASN A 364 13.75 51.49 9.50
N ARG A 365 13.23 52.13 10.55
CA ARG A 365 13.74 53.39 11.09
C ARG A 365 13.35 53.58 12.54
N GLU A 366 14.27 54.14 13.33
CA GLU A 366 13.95 54.70 14.64
C GLU A 366 13.35 56.10 14.47
N ILE A 367 12.22 56.35 15.13
CA ILE A 367 11.53 57.64 15.13
C ILE A 367 11.72 58.31 16.48
N ILE A 368 12.38 59.47 16.44
CA ILE A 368 12.57 60.35 17.58
C ILE A 368 11.66 61.58 17.47
N GLU A 369 11.49 62.31 18.57
CA GLU A 369 10.57 63.45 18.63
C GLU A 369 10.82 64.51 17.55
N THR A 370 12.08 64.71 17.14
CA THR A 370 12.46 65.67 16.08
C THR A 370 12.09 65.24 14.67
N ASP A 371 11.73 63.96 14.45
CA ASP A 371 11.22 63.48 13.16
C ASP A 371 9.72 63.75 12.99
N LEU A 372 9.01 64.08 14.08
CA LEU A 372 7.57 64.25 14.11
C LEU A 372 7.16 65.65 13.67
N ALA A 373 6.02 65.73 12.99
CA ALA A 373 5.37 66.99 12.62
C ALA A 373 4.21 67.30 13.57
N TRP A 374 3.95 68.60 13.77
CA TRP A 374 2.77 69.03 14.53
C TRP A 374 1.52 68.92 13.66
N GLY A 375 0.64 67.98 13.99
CA GLY A 375 -0.66 67.80 13.33
C GLY A 375 -1.78 68.59 14.02
N GLU A 376 -3.03 68.18 13.75
CA GLU A 376 -4.22 68.72 14.44
C GLU A 376 -4.41 68.16 15.86
N ALA A 377 -3.72 67.07 16.18
CA ALA A 377 -3.77 66.43 17.49
C ALA A 377 -3.02 67.26 18.57
N PRO A 378 -3.42 67.16 19.85
CA PRO A 378 -2.82 67.92 20.94
C PRO A 378 -1.43 67.43 21.36
N SER A 379 -0.95 66.32 20.80
CA SER A 379 0.37 65.73 21.10
C SER A 379 1.06 65.28 19.82
N LEU A 380 2.41 65.25 19.84
CA LEU A 380 3.23 64.76 18.73
C LEU A 380 3.10 63.25 18.51
N LEU A 381 2.83 62.49 19.57
CA LEU A 381 2.69 61.04 19.56
C LEU A 381 1.57 60.62 20.53
N ASN A 382 0.51 60.04 19.99
CA ASN A 382 -0.56 59.42 20.76
C ASN A 382 -0.32 57.92 20.84
N ARG A 383 -0.33 57.36 22.06
CA ARG A 383 -0.32 55.91 22.30
C ARG A 383 -1.69 55.49 22.81
N THR A 384 -2.26 54.47 22.18
CA THR A 384 -3.53 53.87 22.57
C THR A 384 -3.31 52.42 23.00
N ARG A 385 -4.16 51.91 23.89
CA ARG A 385 -4.16 50.51 24.29
C ARG A 385 -5.58 49.97 24.34
N ALA A 386 -5.85 48.93 23.56
CA ALA A 386 -7.16 48.31 23.51
C ALA A 386 -7.52 47.60 24.85
N PRO A 387 -8.80 47.63 25.26
CA PRO A 387 -9.29 46.95 26.46
C PRO A 387 -8.95 45.45 26.47
N ASP A 388 -8.75 44.89 27.66
CA ASP A 388 -8.46 43.47 27.84
C ASP A 388 -9.63 42.56 27.40
N ALA A 389 -10.86 43.02 27.63
CA ALA A 389 -12.08 42.28 27.31
C ALA A 389 -12.33 42.06 25.80
N GLU A 390 -11.64 42.81 24.94
CA GLU A 390 -11.75 42.69 23.48
C GLU A 390 -10.73 41.70 22.90
N VAL A 391 -9.78 41.23 23.71
CA VAL A 391 -8.75 40.26 23.31
C VAL A 391 -9.31 38.86 23.52
N SER A 392 -9.28 38.03 22.48
CA SER A 392 -9.66 36.64 22.63
C SER A 392 -8.51 35.85 23.26
N GLY A 393 -8.71 35.39 24.50
CA GLY A 393 -7.79 34.49 25.20
C GLY A 393 -7.65 33.09 24.58
N ARG A 394 -8.47 32.77 23.56
CA ARG A 394 -8.51 31.47 22.89
C ARG A 394 -8.77 31.62 21.40
N VAL A 395 -7.85 31.11 20.59
CA VAL A 395 -7.97 31.06 19.13
C VAL A 395 -8.12 29.62 18.69
N ARG A 396 -9.09 29.35 17.81
CA ARG A 396 -9.31 28.04 17.20
C ARG A 396 -9.27 28.16 15.68
N LEU A 397 -8.47 27.30 15.07
CA LEU A 397 -8.32 27.17 13.63
C LEU A 397 -8.80 25.81 13.16
N THR A 398 -9.68 25.79 12.18
CA THR A 398 -10.03 24.59 11.41
C THR A 398 -9.25 24.57 10.10
N PHE A 399 -8.67 23.43 9.75
CA PHE A 399 -7.83 23.22 8.56
C PHE A 399 -7.96 21.80 8.03
N VAL A 400 -7.44 21.53 6.83
CA VAL A 400 -7.35 20.17 6.26
C VAL A 400 -5.98 19.57 6.59
N ASP A 401 -5.93 18.36 7.14
CA ASP A 401 -4.66 17.73 7.52
C ASP A 401 -3.89 17.20 6.29
N ALA A 402 -2.72 17.79 6.02
CA ALA A 402 -1.88 17.44 4.88
C ALA A 402 -1.07 16.13 5.07
N ASP A 403 -0.90 15.67 6.31
CA ASP A 403 -0.10 14.48 6.66
C ASP A 403 -0.99 13.22 6.87
N GLY A 404 -2.30 13.30 6.56
CA GLY A 404 -3.27 12.20 6.72
C GLY A 404 -4.20 12.02 5.51
N ASP A 405 -5.41 11.48 5.74
CA ASP A 405 -6.44 11.26 4.70
C ASP A 405 -7.16 12.56 4.25
N TYR A 406 -6.51 13.73 4.37
CA TYR A 406 -7.11 15.05 4.12
C TYR A 406 -8.40 15.30 4.93
N GLU A 407 -8.44 14.81 6.17
CA GLU A 407 -9.54 15.04 7.11
C GLU A 407 -9.50 16.46 7.67
N VAL A 408 -10.67 17.03 7.95
CA VAL A 408 -10.77 18.33 8.62
C VAL A 408 -10.38 18.18 10.09
N ARG A 409 -9.40 18.98 10.54
CA ARG A 409 -8.90 19.01 11.92
C ARG A 409 -8.97 20.41 12.52
N GLY A 410 -8.92 20.46 13.85
CA GLY A 410 -8.90 21.69 14.62
C GLY A 410 -7.62 21.82 15.44
N SER A 411 -6.99 23.00 15.42
CA SER A 411 -5.91 23.40 16.32
C SER A 411 -6.38 24.55 17.20
N GLU A 412 -5.90 24.58 18.45
CA GLU A 412 -6.34 25.56 19.44
C GLU A 412 -5.17 26.02 20.32
N GLY A 413 -5.14 27.33 20.58
CA GLY A 413 -4.19 27.99 21.47
C GLY A 413 -4.92 28.76 22.54
N ILE A 414 -4.43 28.69 23.77
CA ILE A 414 -5.03 29.30 24.96
C ILE A 414 -3.94 29.98 25.77
N PHE A 415 -4.19 31.21 26.23
CA PHE A 415 -3.32 31.86 27.20
C PHE A 415 -3.47 31.21 28.59
N PRO A 416 -2.36 30.80 29.25
CA PRO A 416 -2.44 30.13 30.56
C PRO A 416 -3.04 30.97 31.70
N ASP A 417 -2.98 32.31 31.57
CA ASP A 417 -3.34 33.28 32.62
C ASP A 417 -4.82 33.71 32.62
N GLU A 418 -5.65 33.26 31.67
CA GLU A 418 -7.04 33.72 31.52
C GLU A 418 -8.11 32.65 31.78
N ALA A 419 -9.09 33.01 32.61
CA ALA A 419 -10.36 32.30 32.71
C ALA A 419 -11.25 32.67 31.50
N THR A 420 -11.05 31.96 30.40
CA THR A 420 -11.67 32.15 29.06
C THR A 420 -13.11 32.74 29.05
N VAL A 421 -13.33 33.88 28.38
CA VAL A 421 -14.68 34.45 28.12
C VAL A 421 -15.06 34.49 26.63
N GLY A 422 -14.10 34.50 25.69
CA GLY A 422 -14.37 34.54 24.25
C GLY A 422 -13.43 33.67 23.41
N VAL A 423 -13.99 32.99 22.38
CA VAL A 423 -13.25 32.12 21.45
C VAL A 423 -13.33 32.68 20.03
N ALA A 424 -12.20 33.12 19.47
CA ALA A 424 -12.09 33.46 18.06
C ALA A 424 -11.96 32.18 17.24
N ARG A 425 -12.88 31.98 16.28
CA ARG A 425 -12.88 30.82 15.38
C ARG A 425 -12.59 31.29 13.96
N SER A 426 -11.67 30.60 13.29
CA SER A 426 -11.38 30.80 11.88
C SER A 426 -11.25 29.46 11.18
N GLU A 427 -11.61 29.44 9.91
CA GLU A 427 -11.51 28.29 9.04
C GLU A 427 -10.64 28.68 7.85
N LEU A 428 -9.61 27.88 7.57
CA LEU A 428 -8.73 28.06 6.43
C LEU A 428 -8.90 26.87 5.50
N PRO A 429 -9.26 27.07 4.21
CA PRO A 429 -9.35 25.98 3.25
C PRO A 429 -7.96 25.62 2.70
N LEU A 430 -6.99 25.52 3.61
CA LEU A 430 -5.59 25.18 3.36
C LEU A 430 -5.31 23.78 3.93
N ALA A 431 -4.55 23.00 3.17
CA ALA A 431 -3.92 21.79 3.68
C ALA A 431 -2.67 22.18 4.47
N LEU A 432 -2.69 21.96 5.78
CA LEU A 432 -1.60 22.28 6.70
C LEU A 432 -1.22 21.02 7.49
N THR A 433 0.04 20.95 7.91
CA THR A 433 0.45 19.98 8.94
C THR A 433 -0.05 20.44 10.31
N SER A 434 -0.12 19.51 11.27
CA SER A 434 -0.50 19.85 12.66
C SER A 434 0.44 20.88 13.30
N GLY A 435 1.74 20.81 13.00
CA GLY A 435 2.73 21.78 13.44
C GLY A 435 2.51 23.17 12.85
N GLU A 436 2.26 23.27 11.54
CA GLU A 436 1.96 24.54 10.86
C GLU A 436 0.67 25.18 11.41
N ALA A 437 -0.40 24.41 11.58
CA ALA A 437 -1.66 24.91 12.11
C ALA A 437 -1.50 25.43 13.55
N ARG A 438 -0.73 24.73 14.38
CA ARG A 438 -0.39 25.18 15.73
C ARG A 438 0.42 26.48 15.70
N ALA A 439 1.43 26.58 14.86
CA ALA A 439 2.25 27.79 14.73
C ALA A 439 1.41 29.01 14.30
N VAL A 440 0.44 28.83 13.39
CA VAL A 440 -0.50 29.89 12.99
C VAL A 440 -1.34 30.36 14.18
N VAL A 441 -1.91 29.43 14.94
CA VAL A 441 -2.77 29.75 16.09
C VAL A 441 -1.98 30.43 17.22
N GLU A 442 -0.79 29.93 17.55
CA GLU A 442 0.08 30.53 18.55
C GLU A 442 0.51 31.95 18.13
N ARG A 443 0.85 32.14 16.84
CA ARG A 443 1.17 33.46 16.30
C ARG A 443 -0.03 34.40 16.41
N TRP A 444 -1.23 34.00 15.96
CA TRP A 444 -2.42 34.86 16.02
C TRP A 444 -2.80 35.22 17.46
N LEU A 445 -2.70 34.27 18.39
CA LEU A 445 -2.97 34.50 19.81
C LEU A 445 -2.01 35.56 20.39
N ALA A 446 -0.71 35.46 20.06
CA ALA A 446 0.29 36.41 20.48
C ALA A 446 0.17 37.77 19.76
N GLU A 447 -0.06 37.78 18.45
CA GLU A 447 -0.31 38.99 17.64
C GLU A 447 -1.50 39.76 18.19
N ALA A 448 -2.62 39.10 18.51
CA ALA A 448 -3.81 39.76 19.06
C ALA A 448 -3.53 40.47 20.39
N ARG A 449 -2.60 39.96 21.21
CA ARG A 449 -2.21 40.57 22.48
C ARG A 449 -1.21 41.71 22.29
N VAL A 450 -0.26 41.57 21.37
CA VAL A 450 0.75 42.61 21.05
C VAL A 450 0.08 43.79 20.34
N ALA A 451 -0.80 43.52 19.37
CA ALA A 451 -1.49 44.50 18.55
C ALA A 451 -2.53 45.37 19.29
N ARG A 452 -2.67 45.19 20.61
CA ARG A 452 -3.49 46.07 21.45
C ARG A 452 -2.92 47.46 21.58
N ASP A 453 -1.59 47.56 21.56
CA ASP A 453 -0.89 48.83 21.68
C ASP A 453 -0.82 49.47 20.27
N GLY A 454 -1.42 50.65 20.12
CA GLY A 454 -1.43 51.42 18.89
C GLY A 454 -0.71 52.75 19.05
N VAL A 455 -0.27 53.32 17.93
CA VAL A 455 0.32 54.66 17.84
C VAL A 455 -0.36 55.48 16.76
N SER A 456 -0.49 56.77 16.99
CA SER A 456 -0.87 57.75 15.99
C SER A 456 0.00 59.00 16.11
N PHE A 457 0.62 59.41 15.01
CA PHE A 457 1.51 60.56 14.94
C PHE A 457 1.52 61.16 13.53
N ALA A 458 2.10 62.35 13.37
CA ALA A 458 2.26 62.98 12.07
C ALA A 458 3.74 63.08 11.69
N LEU A 459 4.04 62.93 10.41
CA LEU A 459 5.36 63.11 9.81
C LEU A 459 5.34 64.25 8.78
N PRO A 460 6.48 64.93 8.56
CA PRO A 460 6.59 65.91 7.49
C PRO A 460 6.48 65.22 6.11
N PRO A 461 6.03 65.93 5.05
CA PRO A 461 5.94 65.37 3.70
C PRO A 461 7.26 64.81 3.15
N SER A 462 8.40 65.28 3.65
CA SER A 462 9.73 64.79 3.28
C SER A 462 10.07 63.41 3.86
N ALA A 463 9.24 62.84 4.72
CA ALA A 463 9.47 61.51 5.28
C ALA A 463 9.13 60.42 4.24
N GLU A 464 10.07 59.50 4.03
CA GLU A 464 9.95 58.39 3.08
C GLU A 464 9.19 57.17 3.62
N LEU A 465 8.59 57.27 4.81
CA LEU A 465 7.82 56.18 5.42
C LEU A 465 6.44 56.04 4.78
N ALA A 466 6.02 54.79 4.58
CA ALA A 466 4.73 54.44 3.96
C ALA A 466 4.03 53.30 4.72
N ALA A 467 2.82 52.96 4.27
CA ALA A 467 2.10 51.81 4.79
C ALA A 467 2.93 50.51 4.68
N GLY A 468 2.79 49.67 5.70
CA GLY A 468 3.52 48.42 5.89
C GLY A 468 4.92 48.56 6.50
N ASP A 469 5.53 49.75 6.56
CA ASP A 469 6.84 49.91 7.21
C ASP A 469 6.75 49.74 8.73
N VAL A 470 7.82 49.28 9.34
CA VAL A 470 7.95 49.12 10.78
C VAL A 470 8.86 50.22 11.31
N VAL A 471 8.41 50.95 12.32
CA VAL A 471 9.19 51.99 13.00
C VAL A 471 9.45 51.60 14.43
N GLU A 472 10.62 51.96 14.95
CA GLU A 472 10.95 51.82 16.36
C GLU A 472 10.67 53.14 17.10
N ILE A 473 9.88 53.09 18.16
CA ILE A 473 9.52 54.27 18.97
C ILE A 473 9.73 53.93 20.44
N ALA A 474 10.79 54.48 21.02
CA ALA A 474 11.19 54.26 22.41
C ALA A 474 11.37 52.77 22.76
N GLY A 475 11.99 52.00 21.86
CA GLY A 475 12.30 50.57 22.04
C GLY A 475 11.20 49.60 21.62
N ASP A 476 10.01 50.09 21.29
CA ASP A 476 8.91 49.27 20.77
C ASP A 476 8.79 49.40 19.25
N SER A 477 8.52 48.29 18.56
CA SER A 477 8.30 48.26 17.12
C SER A 477 6.81 48.42 16.78
N TYR A 478 6.50 49.28 15.82
CA TYR A 478 5.14 49.53 15.33
C TYR A 478 5.10 49.43 13.81
N ARG A 479 4.24 48.56 13.27
CA ARG A 479 3.96 48.52 11.83
C ARG A 479 2.95 49.61 11.48
N ILE A 480 3.22 50.39 10.45
CA ILE A 480 2.32 51.41 9.91
C ILE A 480 1.20 50.73 9.12
N ASP A 481 -0.05 50.92 9.53
CA ASP A 481 -1.23 50.34 8.87
C ASP A 481 -1.89 51.33 7.92
N ARG A 482 -1.94 52.60 8.33
CA ARG A 482 -2.60 53.67 7.58
C ARG A 482 -1.70 54.88 7.50
N VAL A 483 -1.58 55.42 6.28
CA VAL A 483 -0.96 56.71 6.00
C VAL A 483 -1.98 57.56 5.24
N GLU A 484 -2.29 58.74 5.78
CA GLU A 484 -3.12 59.74 5.12
C GLU A 484 -2.27 60.96 4.79
N GLU A 485 -2.16 61.28 3.50
CA GLU A 485 -1.34 62.40 3.01
C GLU A 485 -2.22 63.59 2.62
N ALA A 486 -2.20 64.64 3.45
CA ALA A 486 -2.94 65.88 3.23
C ALA A 486 -2.12 67.11 3.68
N GLY A 487 -0.98 67.34 3.03
CA GLY A 487 -0.02 68.39 3.40
C GLY A 487 0.92 68.05 4.56
N LEU A 488 0.55 67.05 5.35
CA LEU A 488 1.35 66.30 6.32
C LEU A 488 0.98 64.82 6.19
N LYS A 489 1.85 63.91 6.64
CA LYS A 489 1.58 62.46 6.62
C LYS A 489 1.06 62.05 7.99
N GLN A 490 -0.25 61.82 8.12
CA GLN A 490 -0.79 61.21 9.34
C GLN A 490 -0.59 59.71 9.29
N VAL A 491 -0.03 59.16 10.36
CA VAL A 491 0.36 57.76 10.48
C VAL A 491 -0.40 57.12 11.62
N GLU A 492 -1.01 55.97 11.36
CA GLU A 492 -1.51 55.06 12.38
C GLU A 492 -0.75 53.74 12.27
N GLY A 493 -0.26 53.26 13.40
CA GLY A 493 0.49 52.03 13.49
C GLY A 493 0.08 51.15 14.65
N VAL A 494 0.36 49.87 14.52
CA VAL A 494 0.06 48.83 15.49
C VAL A 494 1.34 48.18 15.97
N ARG A 495 1.44 47.89 17.26
CA ARG A 495 2.63 47.26 17.82
C ARG A 495 2.84 45.87 17.22
N ILE A 496 4.09 45.55 16.94
CA ILE A 496 4.52 44.30 16.35
C ILE A 496 5.80 43.83 17.04
N GLU A 497 6.00 42.52 17.15
CA GLU A 497 7.20 41.95 17.77
C GLU A 497 7.91 40.97 16.84
N ARG A 498 9.22 41.14 16.67
CA ARG A 498 10.07 40.28 15.83
C ARG A 498 10.06 38.81 16.24
N GLY A 499 9.84 38.52 17.54
CA GLY A 499 9.83 37.15 18.06
C GLY A 499 8.70 36.29 17.49
N LEU A 500 7.58 36.92 17.09
CA LEU A 500 6.37 36.24 16.64
C LEU A 500 6.50 35.56 15.27
N TYR A 501 7.43 36.04 14.45
CA TYR A 501 7.64 35.56 13.08
C TYR A 501 8.83 34.60 12.94
N ARG A 502 9.38 34.12 14.07
CA ARG A 502 10.45 33.12 14.06
C ARG A 502 9.88 31.72 14.16
N SER A 503 10.42 30.81 13.36
CA SER A 503 10.08 29.38 13.44
C SER A 503 10.73 28.73 14.66
N PHE A 504 9.93 28.00 15.42
CA PHE A 504 10.37 27.17 16.54
C PHE A 504 10.10 25.68 16.24
N PRO A 505 10.88 24.75 16.80
CA PRO A 505 10.59 23.32 16.64
C PRO A 505 9.20 22.96 17.20
N SER A 506 8.42 22.27 16.39
CA SER A 506 7.15 21.65 16.77
C SER A 506 7.24 20.12 16.70
N ASP A 507 6.36 19.43 17.43
CA ASP A 507 6.15 18.00 17.24
C ASP A 507 5.31 17.79 15.96
N ASP A 508 6.01 17.51 14.87
CA ASP A 508 5.41 17.22 13.56
C ASP A 508 5.13 15.71 13.43
N GLY A 509 4.30 15.19 14.34
CA GLY A 509 3.90 13.80 14.34
C GLY A 509 2.97 13.45 13.18
N PHE A 510 3.15 12.26 12.61
CA PHE A 510 2.24 11.71 11.60
C PHE A 510 1.13 10.92 12.27
N ALA A 511 -0.10 11.10 11.80
CA ALA A 511 -1.20 10.23 12.21
C ALA A 511 -1.01 8.85 11.59
N ALA A 512 -1.12 7.78 12.37
CA ALA A 512 -1.03 6.42 11.85
C ALA A 512 -2.04 6.23 10.70
N PRO A 513 -1.60 5.71 9.54
CA PRO A 513 -2.48 5.57 8.40
C PRO A 513 -3.55 4.52 8.71
N LYS A 514 -4.75 4.72 8.17
CA LYS A 514 -5.77 3.66 8.23
C LYS A 514 -5.29 2.49 7.35
N PRO A 515 -5.25 1.25 7.86
CA PRO A 515 -4.84 0.11 7.05
C PRO A 515 -5.83 -0.08 5.90
N VAL A 516 -5.34 0.08 4.67
CA VAL A 516 -6.12 -0.22 3.47
C VAL A 516 -5.96 -1.70 3.17
N VAL A 517 -6.98 -2.50 3.53
CA VAL A 517 -7.04 -3.90 3.12
C VAL A 517 -7.47 -3.93 1.65
N ALA A 518 -6.58 -4.39 0.78
CA ALA A 518 -6.91 -4.59 -0.63
C ALA A 518 -8.12 -5.53 -0.74
N ALA A 519 -9.12 -5.15 -1.53
CA ALA A 519 -10.27 -6.00 -1.82
C ALA A 519 -9.84 -7.12 -2.78
N LEU A 520 -9.21 -8.15 -2.23
CA LEU A 520 -8.81 -9.35 -2.94
C LEU A 520 -9.94 -10.38 -2.93
N PRO A 521 -9.99 -11.28 -3.93
CA PRO A 521 -10.92 -12.40 -3.92
C PRO A 521 -10.76 -13.26 -2.66
N VAL A 522 -11.88 -13.71 -2.09
CA VAL A 522 -11.90 -14.65 -0.97
C VAL A 522 -11.99 -16.07 -1.48
N TRP A 523 -11.43 -17.04 -0.75
CA TRP A 523 -11.76 -18.45 -1.00
C TRP A 523 -13.09 -18.75 -0.30
N ALA A 524 -14.12 -19.11 -1.07
CA ALA A 524 -15.42 -19.47 -0.55
C ALA A 524 -15.84 -20.88 -1.00
N GLU A 525 -16.62 -21.55 -0.17
CA GLU A 525 -17.22 -22.85 -0.46
C GLU A 525 -18.71 -22.80 -0.08
N VAL A 526 -19.55 -23.41 -0.91
CA VAL A 526 -20.96 -23.69 -0.59
C VAL A 526 -21.09 -25.20 -0.52
N MET A 527 -21.57 -25.71 0.61
CA MET A 527 -21.57 -27.14 0.93
C MET A 527 -22.93 -27.60 1.42
N ASP A 528 -23.39 -28.74 0.92
CA ASP A 528 -24.53 -29.44 1.50
C ASP A 528 -24.03 -30.46 2.52
N LEU A 529 -24.41 -30.27 3.78
CA LEU A 529 -23.96 -31.11 4.89
C LEU A 529 -25.14 -31.87 5.52
N PRO A 530 -24.90 -33.04 6.12
CA PRO A 530 -25.90 -33.71 6.96
C PRO A 530 -26.18 -32.88 8.22
N LEU A 531 -27.27 -33.20 8.94
CA LEU A 531 -27.55 -32.60 10.25
C LEU A 531 -26.46 -32.99 11.26
N LEU A 532 -25.85 -31.99 11.91
CA LEU A 532 -24.73 -32.20 12.83
C LEU A 532 -25.16 -32.04 14.28
N ARG A 533 -25.89 -30.96 14.55
CA ARG A 533 -26.34 -30.51 15.89
C ARG A 533 -27.84 -30.71 16.08
N GLY A 534 -28.63 -30.68 15.00
CA GLY A 534 -30.07 -30.93 15.01
C GLY A 534 -30.96 -29.69 15.20
N ASP A 535 -30.38 -28.50 15.42
CA ASP A 535 -31.06 -27.19 15.39
C ASP A 535 -30.92 -26.48 14.02
N GLU A 536 -30.29 -27.15 13.07
CA GLU A 536 -30.00 -26.65 11.73
C GLU A 536 -31.22 -26.83 10.80
N ASN A 537 -31.35 -25.97 9.79
CA ASN A 537 -32.33 -26.17 8.73
C ASN A 537 -31.85 -27.33 7.82
N PRO A 538 -32.57 -28.46 7.73
CA PRO A 538 -32.13 -29.64 6.98
C PRO A 538 -32.09 -29.44 5.45
N GLU A 539 -32.76 -28.40 4.93
CA GLU A 539 -32.78 -28.09 3.50
C GLU A 539 -31.66 -27.13 3.08
N ALA A 540 -31.16 -26.34 4.02
CA ALA A 540 -30.29 -25.21 3.74
C ALA A 540 -28.82 -25.62 3.51
N PRO A 541 -28.18 -25.16 2.41
CA PRO A 541 -26.74 -25.30 2.23
C PRO A 541 -25.98 -24.39 3.20
N TRP A 542 -24.75 -24.77 3.50
CA TRP A 542 -23.79 -23.97 4.26
C TRP A 542 -22.91 -23.16 3.32
N VAL A 543 -22.53 -21.95 3.74
CA VAL A 543 -21.53 -21.13 3.08
C VAL A 543 -20.42 -20.77 4.06
N VAL A 544 -19.19 -20.78 3.56
CA VAL A 544 -17.99 -20.34 4.29
C VAL A 544 -17.11 -19.49 3.39
N ALA A 545 -16.33 -18.59 3.99
CA ALA A 545 -15.29 -17.85 3.29
C ALA A 545 -14.05 -17.67 4.18
N SER A 546 -12.87 -17.64 3.54
CA SER A 546 -11.59 -17.35 4.17
C SER A 546 -10.66 -16.61 3.22
N SER A 547 -9.82 -15.74 3.76
CA SER A 547 -8.76 -15.05 3.02
C SER A 547 -7.72 -14.47 3.97
N GLU A 548 -6.50 -14.28 3.47
CA GLU A 548 -5.44 -13.54 4.16
C GLU A 548 -4.88 -12.49 3.20
N PRO A 549 -5.05 -11.17 3.48
CA PRO A 549 -5.76 -10.58 4.62
C PRO A 549 -7.28 -10.79 4.56
N TRP A 550 -7.95 -10.70 5.72
CA TRP A 550 -9.42 -10.75 5.81
C TRP A 550 -10.03 -9.37 5.50
N PRO A 551 -10.95 -9.24 4.53
CA PRO A 551 -11.46 -7.94 4.09
C PRO A 551 -12.56 -7.34 5.00
N GLY A 552 -12.86 -7.98 6.13
CA GLY A 552 -14.02 -7.64 6.97
C GLY A 552 -15.26 -8.40 6.53
N ALA A 553 -16.41 -7.73 6.48
CA ALA A 553 -17.66 -8.37 6.05
C ALA A 553 -17.56 -8.87 4.59
N VAL A 554 -18.06 -10.08 4.33
CA VAL A 554 -18.12 -10.69 2.99
C VAL A 554 -19.58 -10.91 2.61
N ALA A 555 -20.02 -10.31 1.51
CA ALA A 555 -21.40 -10.45 1.02
C ALA A 555 -21.52 -11.66 0.10
N VAL A 556 -22.65 -12.37 0.22
CA VAL A 556 -23.03 -13.52 -0.60
C VAL A 556 -24.28 -13.14 -1.40
N TYR A 557 -24.16 -13.19 -2.72
CA TYR A 557 -25.27 -13.01 -3.66
C TYR A 557 -25.54 -14.32 -4.39
N SER A 558 -26.77 -14.54 -4.83
CA SER A 558 -27.12 -15.65 -5.72
C SER A 558 -27.94 -15.20 -6.92
N SER A 559 -27.89 -15.99 -7.99
CA SER A 559 -28.73 -15.87 -9.17
C SER A 559 -29.11 -17.26 -9.70
N LEU A 560 -30.32 -17.36 -10.26
CA LEU A 560 -30.79 -18.54 -11.01
C LEU A 560 -30.38 -18.49 -12.49
N GLY A 561 -29.72 -17.41 -12.92
CA GLY A 561 -29.24 -17.20 -14.29
C GLY A 561 -29.41 -15.74 -14.72
N GLY A 562 -28.45 -15.22 -15.49
CA GLY A 562 -28.41 -13.82 -15.91
C GLY A 562 -27.75 -12.90 -14.87
N ASP A 563 -27.99 -11.59 -15.00
CA ASP A 563 -27.37 -10.55 -14.16
C ASP A 563 -28.26 -10.11 -12.98
N ASP A 564 -29.34 -10.87 -12.69
CA ASP A 564 -30.23 -10.61 -11.57
C ASP A 564 -29.66 -11.22 -10.29
N TRP A 565 -28.96 -10.41 -9.50
CA TRP A 565 -28.30 -10.81 -8.25
C TRP A 565 -29.15 -10.50 -7.02
N LYS A 566 -29.50 -11.53 -6.26
CA LYS A 566 -30.19 -11.41 -4.96
C LYS A 566 -29.19 -11.53 -3.82
N PHE A 567 -29.25 -10.62 -2.85
CA PHE A 567 -28.48 -10.75 -1.61
C PHE A 567 -29.01 -11.91 -0.76
N GLU A 568 -28.12 -12.81 -0.33
CA GLU A 568 -28.46 -13.98 0.49
C GLU A 568 -27.97 -13.86 1.94
N ALA A 569 -26.71 -13.42 2.13
CA ALA A 569 -26.10 -13.37 3.46
C ALA A 569 -24.88 -12.43 3.52
N GLU A 570 -24.48 -12.08 4.74
CA GLU A 570 -23.21 -11.41 5.04
C GLU A 570 -22.42 -12.25 6.06
N LEU A 571 -21.21 -12.68 5.68
CA LEU A 571 -20.29 -13.41 6.53
C LEU A 571 -19.40 -12.41 7.27
N SER A 572 -19.62 -12.27 8.57
CA SER A 572 -18.82 -11.40 9.44
C SER A 572 -17.59 -12.11 10.02
N ARG A 573 -17.56 -13.45 9.96
CA ARG A 573 -16.50 -14.28 10.50
C ARG A 573 -15.82 -15.05 9.38
N ARG A 574 -14.50 -15.08 9.45
CA ARG A 574 -13.63 -15.93 8.65
C ARG A 574 -13.72 -17.38 9.11
N ALA A 575 -13.87 -18.31 8.16
CA ALA A 575 -13.78 -19.74 8.44
C ALA A 575 -12.33 -20.24 8.47
N VAL A 576 -12.06 -21.26 9.30
CA VAL A 576 -10.79 -22.00 9.29
C VAL A 576 -10.86 -23.03 8.16
N MET A 577 -10.15 -22.71 7.07
CA MET A 577 -10.14 -23.49 5.83
C MET A 577 -8.71 -23.78 5.39
N GLY A 578 -8.53 -24.84 4.64
CA GLY A 578 -7.23 -25.23 4.11
C GLY A 578 -7.31 -26.35 3.08
N GLU A 579 -6.15 -26.81 2.63
CA GLU A 579 -6.00 -27.94 1.73
C GLU A 579 -5.20 -29.07 2.38
N THR A 580 -5.51 -30.31 2.04
CA THR A 580 -4.71 -31.47 2.46
C THR A 580 -3.38 -31.51 1.69
N LEU A 581 -2.29 -31.83 2.37
CA LEU A 581 -0.96 -32.04 1.76
C LEU A 581 -0.64 -33.53 1.57
N THR A 582 -1.40 -34.39 2.21
CA THR A 582 -1.25 -35.86 2.17
C THR A 582 -2.58 -36.53 1.89
N ASP A 583 -2.53 -37.72 1.30
CA ASP A 583 -3.72 -38.54 1.08
C ASP A 583 -4.34 -39.02 2.40
N LEU A 584 -5.67 -39.13 2.43
CA LEU A 584 -6.46 -39.67 3.52
C LEU A 584 -7.28 -40.88 3.02
N PRO A 585 -6.82 -42.11 3.26
CA PRO A 585 -7.57 -43.32 2.94
C PRO A 585 -8.89 -43.41 3.69
N ALA A 586 -9.85 -44.16 3.14
CA ALA A 586 -11.07 -44.53 3.83
C ALA A 586 -10.76 -45.29 5.14
N ALA A 587 -11.59 -45.08 6.17
CA ALA A 587 -11.53 -45.82 7.41
C ALA A 587 -12.89 -46.44 7.75
N VAL A 588 -12.92 -47.38 8.68
CA VAL A 588 -14.19 -47.98 9.12
C VAL A 588 -14.91 -47.01 10.05
N PRO A 589 -16.16 -46.58 9.75
CA PRO A 589 -16.95 -45.73 10.63
C PRO A 589 -17.19 -46.37 12.00
N GLY A 590 -17.30 -45.55 13.04
CA GLY A 590 -17.51 -46.02 14.42
C GLY A 590 -16.27 -46.61 15.11
N LEU A 591 -15.12 -46.66 14.43
CA LEU A 591 -13.82 -47.00 15.03
C LEU A 591 -12.88 -45.79 14.99
N TRP A 592 -11.88 -45.82 15.88
CA TRP A 592 -10.78 -44.85 15.82
C TRP A 592 -9.92 -45.07 14.58
N ASP A 593 -9.83 -44.05 13.73
CA ASP A 593 -8.83 -43.97 12.68
C ASP A 593 -7.49 -43.53 13.28
N ARG A 594 -6.59 -44.50 13.43
CA ARG A 594 -5.20 -44.33 13.88
C ARG A 594 -4.21 -44.44 12.72
N GLY A 595 -4.67 -44.21 11.49
CA GLY A 595 -3.81 -44.16 10.30
C GLY A 595 -2.79 -43.01 10.37
N ALA A 596 -2.03 -42.82 9.30
CA ALA A 596 -1.08 -41.72 9.18
C ALA A 596 -1.73 -40.36 9.50
N GLY A 597 -0.94 -39.43 10.03
CA GLY A 597 -1.41 -38.07 10.29
C GLY A 597 -1.77 -37.37 8.99
N LEU A 598 -2.93 -36.73 8.94
CA LEU A 598 -3.36 -35.93 7.80
C LEU A 598 -2.69 -34.57 7.92
N GLU A 599 -1.78 -34.25 7.00
CA GLU A 599 -1.16 -32.94 6.95
C GLU A 599 -2.05 -31.99 6.16
N VAL A 600 -2.31 -30.81 6.72
CA VAL A 600 -3.20 -29.79 6.16
C VAL A 600 -2.54 -28.43 6.26
N ARG A 601 -2.70 -27.61 5.22
CA ARG A 601 -2.24 -26.22 5.20
C ARG A 601 -3.43 -25.29 5.23
N LEU A 602 -3.53 -24.48 6.28
CA LEU A 602 -4.62 -23.54 6.50
C LEU A 602 -4.34 -22.19 5.81
N VAL A 603 -5.40 -21.47 5.45
CA VAL A 603 -5.31 -20.07 5.00
C VAL A 603 -5.00 -19.15 6.18
N HIS A 604 -5.69 -19.37 7.31
CA HIS A 604 -5.20 -19.03 8.66
C HIS A 604 -6.02 -19.77 9.71
N GLY A 605 -5.57 -19.60 10.95
CA GLY A 605 -6.24 -20.10 12.13
C GLY A 605 -5.30 -21.03 12.86
N ALA A 606 -5.65 -21.35 14.10
CA ALA A 606 -4.96 -22.36 14.87
C ALA A 606 -5.94 -23.50 15.18
N LEU A 607 -5.41 -24.72 15.18
CA LEU A 607 -6.13 -25.90 15.63
C LEU A 607 -5.63 -26.28 17.02
N ALA A 608 -6.46 -26.99 17.78
CA ALA A 608 -6.10 -27.44 19.11
C ALA A 608 -6.43 -28.92 19.28
N SER A 609 -5.55 -29.63 19.98
CA SER A 609 -5.89 -30.97 20.47
C SER A 609 -6.95 -30.87 21.56
N ILE A 610 -7.88 -31.81 21.57
CA ILE A 610 -8.94 -31.94 22.58
C ILE A 610 -8.86 -33.31 23.24
N ASP A 611 -9.55 -33.50 24.38
CA ASP A 611 -9.65 -34.82 24.99
C ASP A 611 -10.78 -35.66 24.35
N ASP A 612 -10.82 -36.94 24.67
CA ASP A 612 -11.83 -37.87 24.15
C ASP A 612 -13.26 -37.42 24.53
N THR A 613 -13.44 -36.80 25.70
CA THR A 613 -14.76 -36.32 26.17
C THR A 613 -15.28 -35.19 25.29
N ALA A 614 -14.45 -34.20 25.01
CA ALA A 614 -14.78 -33.08 24.14
C ALA A 614 -15.00 -33.53 22.70
N LEU A 615 -14.22 -34.51 22.23
CA LEU A 615 -14.42 -35.10 20.90
C LEU A 615 -15.80 -35.76 20.79
N PHE A 616 -16.18 -36.61 21.74
CA PHE A 616 -17.49 -37.28 21.75
C PHE A 616 -18.66 -36.31 22.00
N ALA A 617 -18.40 -35.15 22.61
CA ALA A 617 -19.37 -34.06 22.72
C ALA A 617 -19.53 -33.23 21.43
N GLY A 618 -18.87 -33.60 20.33
CA GLY A 618 -18.97 -32.90 19.04
C GLY A 618 -17.89 -31.84 18.81
N GLY A 619 -16.75 -31.92 19.51
CA GLY A 619 -15.58 -31.05 19.28
C GLY A 619 -14.81 -31.43 18.01
N ASN A 620 -14.00 -30.49 17.49
CA ASN A 620 -13.12 -30.66 16.33
C ASN A 620 -13.77 -31.34 15.12
N VAL A 621 -14.98 -30.91 14.75
CA VAL A 621 -15.65 -31.37 13.54
C VAL A 621 -15.08 -30.63 12.33
N ALA A 622 -14.75 -31.37 11.27
CA ALA A 622 -14.31 -30.85 10.00
C ALA A 622 -14.96 -31.58 8.83
N VAL A 623 -14.99 -30.90 7.70
CA VAL A 623 -15.45 -31.41 6.41
C VAL A 623 -14.24 -31.56 5.49
N ILE A 624 -14.19 -32.67 4.78
CA ILE A 624 -13.24 -32.89 3.68
C ILE A 624 -14.01 -33.19 2.38
N GLY A 625 -13.57 -32.59 1.29
CA GLY A 625 -14.16 -32.78 -0.03
C GLY A 625 -13.17 -32.50 -1.15
N ALA A 626 -13.51 -32.90 -2.37
CA ALA A 626 -12.75 -32.47 -3.54
C ALA A 626 -12.97 -30.96 -3.76
N PRO A 627 -11.97 -30.19 -4.25
CA PRO A 627 -12.15 -28.77 -4.53
C PRO A 627 -13.32 -28.52 -5.48
N GLY A 628 -14.31 -27.72 -5.03
CA GLY A 628 -15.54 -27.44 -5.78
C GLY A 628 -16.44 -28.66 -6.05
N GLY A 629 -16.29 -29.76 -5.29
CA GLY A 629 -17.09 -30.97 -5.42
C GLY A 629 -18.34 -30.96 -4.53
N ASP A 630 -19.38 -31.70 -4.93
CA ASP A 630 -20.64 -31.79 -4.17
C ASP A 630 -20.62 -32.81 -3.02
N VAL A 631 -19.53 -33.58 -2.88
CA VAL A 631 -19.44 -34.70 -1.93
C VAL A 631 -18.52 -34.33 -0.78
N HIS A 632 -19.07 -34.40 0.42
CA HIS A 632 -18.45 -33.94 1.66
C HIS A 632 -18.48 -35.05 2.70
N GLU A 633 -17.30 -35.48 3.18
CA GLU A 633 -17.21 -36.34 4.35
C GLU A 633 -17.06 -35.48 5.61
N VAL A 634 -17.88 -35.77 6.63
CA VAL A 634 -17.75 -35.16 7.96
C VAL A 634 -16.90 -36.07 8.83
N PHE A 635 -15.86 -35.52 9.45
CA PHE A 635 -15.01 -36.25 10.37
C PHE A 635 -14.62 -35.39 11.57
N GLN A 636 -14.10 -36.03 12.61
CA GLN A 636 -13.53 -35.35 13.78
C GLN A 636 -12.08 -35.76 14.01
N PHE A 637 -11.29 -34.93 14.67
CA PHE A 637 -9.91 -35.22 15.04
C PHE A 637 -9.62 -34.85 16.49
N ARG A 638 -8.89 -35.71 17.21
CA ARG A 638 -8.50 -35.43 18.58
C ARG A 638 -7.24 -34.58 18.66
N ASP A 639 -6.20 -34.99 17.92
CA ASP A 639 -4.86 -34.42 18.06
C ASP A 639 -4.55 -33.50 16.87
N ALA A 640 -4.10 -32.28 17.16
CA ALA A 640 -3.65 -31.29 16.18
C ALA A 640 -2.25 -30.77 16.56
N GLU A 641 -1.26 -31.05 15.70
CA GLU A 641 0.13 -30.65 15.91
C GLU A 641 0.54 -29.62 14.85
N LEU A 642 1.05 -28.45 15.26
CA LEU A 642 1.63 -27.47 14.34
C LEU A 642 3.04 -27.91 13.92
N ILE A 643 3.23 -28.17 12.63
CA ILE A 643 4.50 -28.73 12.10
C ILE A 643 5.34 -27.71 11.34
N SER A 644 4.72 -26.67 10.77
CA SER A 644 5.36 -25.49 10.17
C SER A 644 4.35 -24.35 10.10
N PRO A 645 4.72 -23.10 9.73
CA PRO A 645 3.77 -22.00 9.60
C PRO A 645 2.53 -22.43 8.79
N ASP A 646 1.35 -22.20 9.36
CA ASP A 646 0.03 -22.53 8.84
C ASP A 646 -0.21 -24.02 8.48
N THR A 647 0.68 -24.93 8.86
CA THR A 647 0.61 -26.35 8.50
C THR A 647 0.50 -27.22 9.73
N TRP A 648 -0.53 -28.07 9.73
CA TRP A 648 -0.93 -28.88 10.87
C TRP A 648 -1.02 -30.36 10.51
N ARG A 649 -0.74 -31.23 11.48
CA ARG A 649 -0.96 -32.67 11.38
C ARG A 649 -2.13 -33.07 12.27
N LEU A 650 -3.15 -33.68 11.67
CA LEU A 650 -4.36 -34.14 12.35
C LEU A 650 -4.33 -35.67 12.51
N SER A 651 -4.50 -36.17 13.74
CA SER A 651 -4.49 -37.61 14.03
C SER A 651 -5.54 -38.02 15.06
N HIS A 652 -5.74 -39.33 15.21
CA HIS A 652 -6.79 -39.93 16.03
C HIS A 652 -8.17 -39.39 15.64
N ARG A 653 -8.69 -39.90 14.52
CA ARG A 653 -9.88 -39.36 13.86
C ARG A 653 -11.11 -40.26 14.04
N LEU A 654 -12.29 -39.68 13.96
CA LEU A 654 -13.56 -40.38 13.79
C LEU A 654 -14.11 -40.04 12.41
N ARG A 655 -14.27 -41.04 11.55
CA ARG A 655 -14.55 -40.88 10.11
C ARG A 655 -16.02 -41.15 9.79
N GLY A 656 -16.51 -40.62 8.67
CA GLY A 656 -17.89 -40.82 8.20
C GLY A 656 -18.98 -40.45 9.21
N GLN A 657 -18.79 -39.36 9.97
CA GLN A 657 -19.74 -38.93 11.00
C GLN A 657 -21.08 -38.49 10.38
N ARG A 658 -22.16 -38.63 11.16
CA ARG A 658 -23.51 -38.18 10.80
C ARG A 658 -23.97 -38.66 9.41
N GLY A 659 -23.71 -39.95 9.11
CA GLY A 659 -24.16 -40.60 7.88
C GLY A 659 -23.28 -40.37 6.65
N SER A 660 -22.26 -39.49 6.75
CA SER A 660 -21.35 -39.23 5.63
C SER A 660 -20.46 -40.43 5.27
N ASP A 661 -20.48 -41.50 6.07
CA ASP A 661 -19.92 -42.81 5.71
C ASP A 661 -20.49 -43.38 4.41
N GLY A 662 -21.74 -43.04 4.05
CA GLY A 662 -22.38 -43.48 2.81
C GLY A 662 -21.78 -42.87 1.54
N VAL A 663 -21.03 -41.77 1.66
CA VAL A 663 -20.44 -41.02 0.53
C VAL A 663 -18.91 -40.91 0.61
N MET A 664 -18.29 -41.49 1.64
CA MET A 664 -16.84 -41.50 1.81
C MET A 664 -16.14 -42.29 0.69
N PRO A 665 -15.27 -41.67 -0.13
CA PRO A 665 -14.53 -42.36 -1.17
C PRO A 665 -13.44 -43.25 -0.57
N SER A 666 -12.92 -44.18 -1.38
CA SER A 666 -11.78 -45.04 -0.97
C SER A 666 -10.52 -44.25 -0.57
N LEU A 667 -10.36 -43.04 -1.11
CA LEU A 667 -9.21 -42.16 -0.89
C LEU A 667 -9.62 -40.70 -1.13
N TRP A 668 -9.31 -39.82 -0.18
CA TRP A 668 -9.20 -38.39 -0.44
C TRP A 668 -7.74 -38.07 -0.77
N PRO A 669 -7.42 -37.56 -1.97
CA PRO A 669 -6.05 -37.24 -2.32
C PRO A 669 -5.54 -35.98 -1.59
N ALA A 670 -4.23 -35.78 -1.61
CA ALA A 670 -3.65 -34.46 -1.36
C ALA A 670 -4.27 -33.41 -2.31
N GLY A 671 -4.53 -32.22 -1.80
CA GLY A 671 -5.22 -31.12 -2.49
C GLY A 671 -6.74 -31.08 -2.24
N SER A 672 -7.29 -31.98 -1.40
CA SER A 672 -8.69 -31.89 -0.97
C SER A 672 -8.92 -30.67 -0.08
N THR A 673 -10.10 -30.05 -0.22
CA THR A 673 -10.53 -28.93 0.63
C THR A 673 -10.86 -29.45 2.03
N LEU A 674 -10.37 -28.75 3.05
CA LEU A 674 -10.71 -28.94 4.46
C LEU A 674 -11.43 -27.68 4.97
N VAL A 675 -12.58 -27.86 5.63
CA VAL A 675 -13.30 -26.79 6.34
C VAL A 675 -13.57 -27.24 7.77
N VAL A 676 -13.11 -26.48 8.76
CA VAL A 676 -13.44 -26.75 10.17
C VAL A 676 -14.79 -26.13 10.50
N LEU A 677 -15.67 -26.90 11.13
CA LEU A 677 -17.03 -26.47 11.46
C LEU A 677 -17.08 -25.85 12.86
N ASP A 678 -16.74 -24.58 12.94
CA ASP A 678 -16.78 -23.77 14.15
C ASP A 678 -18.04 -22.89 14.22
N ALA A 679 -17.89 -21.58 14.44
CA ALA A 679 -18.97 -20.60 14.44
C ALA A 679 -18.99 -19.69 13.20
N ALA A 680 -18.08 -19.91 12.23
CA ALA A 680 -18.01 -19.15 11.00
C ALA A 680 -18.94 -19.66 9.87
N PRO A 681 -19.15 -20.98 9.67
CA PRO A 681 -20.13 -21.46 8.69
C PRO A 681 -21.54 -20.93 8.98
N GLN A 682 -22.24 -20.53 7.93
CA GLN A 682 -23.61 -20.01 8.01
C GLN A 682 -24.52 -20.74 7.02
N GLN A 683 -25.77 -21.02 7.42
CA GLN A 683 -26.78 -21.58 6.51
C GLN A 683 -27.41 -20.48 5.65
N LEU A 684 -27.59 -20.77 4.36
CA LEU A 684 -28.33 -19.91 3.43
C LEU A 684 -29.80 -20.34 3.35
N ASP A 685 -30.69 -19.41 3.07
CA ASP A 685 -32.08 -19.77 2.79
C ASP A 685 -32.19 -20.51 1.44
N LEU A 686 -32.80 -21.69 1.48
CA LEU A 686 -33.15 -22.47 0.31
C LEU A 686 -34.66 -22.71 0.28
N PRO A 687 -35.41 -22.01 -0.58
CA PRO A 687 -36.79 -22.36 -0.87
C PRO A 687 -36.89 -23.78 -1.45
N PRO A 688 -37.88 -24.61 -1.06
CA PRO A 688 -38.01 -26.00 -1.51
C PRO A 688 -38.05 -26.18 -3.03
N GLU A 689 -38.61 -25.20 -3.75
CA GLU A 689 -38.69 -25.16 -5.22
C GLU A 689 -37.34 -24.99 -5.93
N LEU A 690 -36.30 -24.56 -5.21
CA LEU A 690 -34.95 -24.38 -5.74
C LEU A 690 -34.04 -25.59 -5.48
N ARG A 691 -34.55 -26.64 -4.83
CA ARG A 691 -33.82 -27.89 -4.65
C ARG A 691 -33.52 -28.53 -6.02
N ASP A 692 -32.34 -29.11 -6.15
CA ASP A 692 -31.82 -29.74 -7.36
C ASP A 692 -31.69 -28.79 -8.58
N LEU A 693 -31.80 -27.47 -8.36
CA LEU A 693 -31.51 -26.45 -9.37
C LEU A 693 -30.13 -25.81 -9.14
N PRO A 694 -29.29 -25.66 -10.19
CA PRO A 694 -28.02 -24.99 -10.05
C PRO A 694 -28.23 -23.49 -9.77
N ARG A 695 -27.59 -23.00 -8.71
CA ARG A 695 -27.54 -21.57 -8.34
C ARG A 695 -26.12 -21.07 -8.51
N THR A 696 -25.97 -19.90 -9.13
CA THR A 696 -24.68 -19.22 -9.22
C THR A 696 -24.56 -18.26 -8.05
N TYR A 697 -23.45 -18.33 -7.33
CA TYR A 697 -23.15 -17.49 -6.18
C TYR A 697 -22.00 -16.55 -6.51
N ARG A 698 -22.12 -15.32 -6.02
CA ARG A 698 -21.07 -14.29 -6.09
C ARG A 698 -20.71 -13.86 -4.68
N ILE A 699 -19.43 -14.03 -4.32
CA ILE A 699 -18.93 -13.83 -2.96
C ILE A 699 -17.69 -12.91 -2.97
N CYS A 700 -17.73 -11.81 -2.21
CA CYS A 700 -16.68 -10.76 -2.16
C CYS A 700 -16.79 -9.92 -0.87
N PRO A 701 -15.74 -9.16 -0.48
CA PRO A 701 -15.86 -8.02 0.42
C PRO A 701 -17.16 -7.22 0.22
N ALA A 702 -17.95 -7.06 1.29
CA ALA A 702 -19.24 -6.37 1.29
C ALA A 702 -19.13 -4.86 0.97
N SER A 703 -17.92 -4.30 1.06
CA SER A 703 -17.61 -2.90 0.69
C SER A 703 -17.55 -2.66 -0.82
N LYS A 704 -17.73 -3.70 -1.66
CA LYS A 704 -17.63 -3.62 -3.12
C LYS A 704 -18.97 -3.94 -3.81
N PRO A 705 -19.25 -3.31 -4.97
CA PRO A 705 -20.44 -3.62 -5.76
C PRO A 705 -20.33 -5.01 -6.41
N VAL A 706 -21.47 -5.66 -6.69
CA VAL A 706 -21.58 -7.07 -7.18
C VAL A 706 -20.90 -7.36 -8.52
N ASP A 707 -20.55 -6.31 -9.28
CA ASP A 707 -19.84 -6.36 -10.55
C ASP A 707 -18.31 -6.15 -10.41
N HIS A 708 -17.80 -5.97 -9.18
CA HIS A 708 -16.38 -5.79 -8.92
C HIS A 708 -15.57 -7.06 -9.25
N ASN A 709 -14.36 -6.89 -9.78
CA ASN A 709 -13.47 -7.99 -10.17
C ASN A 709 -12.93 -8.87 -9.01
N ALA A 710 -13.30 -8.56 -7.76
CA ALA A 710 -12.90 -9.30 -6.58
C ALA A 710 -13.92 -10.37 -6.19
N PHE A 711 -15.09 -10.38 -6.86
CA PHE A 711 -16.07 -11.43 -6.70
C PHE A 711 -15.55 -12.76 -7.23
N VAL A 712 -15.63 -13.78 -6.38
CA VAL A 712 -15.52 -15.17 -6.80
C VAL A 712 -16.91 -15.65 -7.18
N GLU A 713 -16.99 -16.29 -8.34
CA GLU A 713 -18.20 -16.91 -8.86
C GLU A 713 -18.08 -18.43 -8.75
N LEU A 714 -19.08 -19.06 -8.14
CA LEU A 714 -19.19 -20.52 -8.04
C LEU A 714 -20.62 -20.95 -8.29
N THR A 715 -20.82 -22.15 -8.83
CA THR A 715 -22.14 -22.73 -9.04
C THR A 715 -22.30 -23.91 -8.10
N HIS A 716 -23.40 -23.95 -7.35
CA HIS A 716 -23.73 -25.06 -6.45
C HIS A 716 -25.17 -25.52 -6.67
N THR A 717 -25.39 -26.83 -6.62
CA THR A 717 -26.73 -27.44 -6.72
C THR A 717 -27.08 -28.07 -5.38
N ALA A 718 -27.89 -27.35 -4.59
CA ALA A 718 -28.30 -27.84 -3.28
C ALA A 718 -29.30 -29.00 -3.42
N LYS A 719 -28.94 -30.14 -2.85
CA LYS A 719 -29.71 -31.39 -2.81
C LYS A 719 -30.49 -31.56 -1.51
N ALA A 720 -30.30 -30.67 -0.52
CA ALA A 720 -30.89 -30.76 0.82
C ALA A 720 -30.45 -32.03 1.58
N ILE A 721 -29.12 -32.24 1.69
CA ILE A 721 -28.52 -33.46 2.28
C ILE A 721 -28.96 -33.70 3.75
N GLY A 722 -29.33 -32.67 4.51
CA GLY A 722 -29.85 -32.82 5.87
C GLY A 722 -31.18 -33.60 5.97
N LEU A 723 -31.94 -33.68 4.87
CA LEU A 723 -33.14 -34.50 4.75
C LEU A 723 -32.85 -35.95 4.32
N LYS A 724 -31.64 -36.26 3.85
CA LYS A 724 -31.30 -37.57 3.28
C LYS A 724 -31.20 -38.64 4.37
N PRO A 725 -31.94 -39.77 4.27
CA PRO A 725 -31.77 -40.88 5.19
C PRO A 725 -30.38 -41.52 5.12
N TYR A 726 -29.88 -41.98 6.26
CA TYR A 726 -28.62 -42.72 6.34
C TYR A 726 -28.74 -44.12 5.72
N SER A 727 -27.63 -44.65 5.23
CA SER A 727 -27.55 -46.00 4.66
C SER A 727 -27.85 -47.08 5.72
N PRO A 728 -28.80 -48.01 5.50
CA PRO A 728 -29.07 -49.11 6.42
C PRO A 728 -27.82 -49.95 6.75
N VAL A 729 -27.79 -50.60 7.92
CA VAL A 729 -26.62 -51.38 8.36
C VAL A 729 -26.97 -52.81 8.70
N HIS A 730 -25.93 -53.63 8.89
CA HIS A 730 -26.05 -55.05 9.26
C HIS A 730 -26.93 -55.86 8.30
N LEU A 731 -26.79 -55.61 6.98
CA LEU A 731 -27.44 -56.42 5.95
C LEU A 731 -27.05 -57.89 6.13
N ARG A 732 -28.05 -58.75 6.20
CA ARG A 732 -27.93 -60.20 6.31
C ARG A 732 -28.81 -60.83 5.26
N ALA A 733 -28.30 -61.89 4.65
CA ALA A 733 -29.09 -62.75 3.78
C ALA A 733 -28.95 -64.19 4.26
N ALA A 734 -30.07 -64.89 4.37
CA ALA A 734 -30.12 -66.31 4.68
C ALA A 734 -30.92 -67.04 3.60
N SER A 735 -30.44 -68.21 3.16
CA SER A 735 -31.26 -69.05 2.29
C SER A 735 -32.51 -69.52 3.04
N ASP A 736 -33.65 -69.55 2.35
CA ASP A 736 -34.90 -70.09 2.88
C ASP A 736 -35.00 -71.63 2.79
N GLY A 737 -33.98 -72.29 2.23
CA GLY A 737 -33.93 -73.75 2.03
C GLY A 737 -34.73 -74.27 0.84
N SER A 738 -35.43 -73.39 0.10
CA SER A 738 -36.23 -73.70 -1.09
C SER A 738 -35.71 -73.04 -2.38
N GLY A 739 -34.54 -72.40 -2.30
CA GLY A 739 -33.92 -71.66 -3.41
C GLY A 739 -34.15 -70.15 -3.35
N GLY A 740 -34.88 -69.64 -2.35
CA GLY A 740 -35.05 -68.22 -2.08
C GLY A 740 -34.08 -67.68 -1.02
N HIS A 741 -34.10 -66.36 -0.83
CA HIS A 741 -33.29 -65.66 0.17
C HIS A 741 -34.15 -64.73 1.04
N ASN A 742 -34.00 -64.84 2.35
CA ASN A 742 -34.54 -63.88 3.32
C ASN A 742 -33.46 -62.86 3.65
N LEU A 743 -33.75 -61.59 3.38
CA LEU A 743 -32.89 -60.47 3.66
C LEU A 743 -33.43 -59.69 4.86
N GLY A 744 -32.53 -59.22 5.71
CA GLY A 744 -32.84 -58.34 6.84
C GLY A 744 -31.73 -57.31 7.07
N TRP A 745 -32.10 -56.15 7.60
CA TRP A 745 -31.19 -55.05 7.89
C TRP A 745 -31.64 -54.30 9.15
N VAL A 746 -30.83 -53.34 9.59
CA VAL A 746 -31.11 -52.47 10.73
C VAL A 746 -31.20 -51.02 10.23
N ARG A 747 -32.30 -50.35 10.59
CA ARG A 747 -32.54 -48.93 10.31
C ARG A 747 -31.55 -48.04 11.06
N ARG A 748 -31.16 -46.91 10.46
CA ARG A 748 -30.44 -45.84 11.16
C ARG A 748 -31.32 -44.60 11.25
N GLY A 749 -31.40 -44.02 12.45
CA GLY A 749 -32.09 -42.73 12.66
C GLY A 749 -31.13 -41.57 12.47
N ARG A 750 -31.52 -40.58 11.64
CA ARG A 750 -30.79 -39.30 11.51
C ARG A 750 -31.23 -38.26 12.56
N ILE A 751 -32.49 -38.33 12.99
CA ILE A 751 -33.09 -37.45 14.00
C ILE A 751 -33.21 -38.23 15.31
N ASP A 752 -32.64 -37.69 16.39
CA ASP A 752 -32.74 -38.24 17.75
C ASP A 752 -32.35 -39.72 17.90
N GLY A 753 -31.47 -40.21 17.01
CA GLY A 753 -31.04 -41.61 16.96
C GLY A 753 -30.27 -42.10 18.19
N ASP A 754 -29.65 -41.17 18.92
CA ASP A 754 -28.78 -41.45 20.07
C ASP A 754 -29.50 -41.34 21.44
N ASN A 755 -30.84 -41.28 21.46
CA ASN A 755 -31.60 -41.16 22.70
C ASN A 755 -31.89 -42.53 23.35
N TRP A 756 -31.07 -42.91 24.32
CA TRP A 756 -31.17 -44.18 25.06
C TRP A 756 -32.35 -44.28 26.03
N ASN A 757 -33.11 -43.20 26.23
CA ASN A 757 -34.27 -43.21 27.14
C ASN A 757 -35.57 -43.67 26.45
N LEU A 758 -35.56 -43.79 25.12
CA LEU A 758 -36.71 -44.24 24.34
C LEU A 758 -36.66 -45.77 24.16
N PRO A 759 -37.84 -46.43 24.10
CA PRO A 759 -37.91 -47.89 23.90
C PRO A 759 -37.48 -48.33 22.50
N ASP A 760 -37.52 -47.43 21.52
CA ASP A 760 -37.05 -47.63 20.16
C ASP A 760 -36.54 -46.30 19.59
N VAL A 761 -35.70 -46.38 18.57
CA VAL A 761 -35.14 -45.22 17.88
C VAL A 761 -36.28 -44.49 17.14
N PRO A 762 -36.36 -43.16 17.17
CA PRO A 762 -37.32 -42.41 16.36
C PRO A 762 -37.16 -42.67 14.86
N ILE A 763 -38.27 -42.70 14.11
CA ILE A 763 -38.27 -42.93 12.66
C ILE A 763 -37.60 -41.77 11.93
N GLY A 764 -37.88 -40.54 12.36
CA GLY A 764 -37.39 -39.31 11.73
C GLY A 764 -38.12 -38.93 10.42
N GLU A 765 -39.03 -39.77 9.94
CA GLU A 765 -39.82 -39.60 8.72
C GLU A 765 -41.30 -39.89 8.99
N ALA A 766 -42.20 -39.53 8.07
CA ALA A 766 -43.64 -39.75 8.23
C ALA A 766 -44.05 -41.24 8.27
N PHE A 767 -43.24 -42.10 7.65
CA PHE A 767 -43.41 -43.55 7.62
C PHE A 767 -42.07 -44.26 7.51
N GLU A 768 -42.03 -45.54 7.89
CA GLU A 768 -40.89 -46.41 7.63
C GLU A 768 -41.07 -47.13 6.29
N ALA A 769 -40.17 -46.87 5.34
CA ALA A 769 -40.12 -47.57 4.07
C ALA A 769 -38.69 -47.69 3.54
N TYR A 770 -38.46 -48.72 2.73
CA TYR A 770 -37.18 -49.01 2.09
C TYR A 770 -37.38 -49.36 0.62
N ARG A 771 -36.49 -48.87 -0.22
CA ARG A 771 -36.36 -49.31 -1.61
C ARG A 771 -35.33 -50.43 -1.67
N VAL A 772 -35.74 -51.59 -2.18
CA VAL A 772 -34.89 -52.75 -2.42
C VAL A 772 -34.72 -52.93 -3.93
N GLN A 773 -33.47 -52.96 -4.38
CA GLN A 773 -33.12 -53.15 -5.79
C GLN A 773 -32.22 -54.39 -5.94
N VAL A 774 -32.57 -55.28 -6.87
CA VAL A 774 -31.77 -56.45 -7.21
C VAL A 774 -31.06 -56.21 -8.54
N TYR A 775 -29.73 -56.36 -8.54
CA TYR A 775 -28.91 -56.29 -9.74
C TYR A 775 -28.28 -57.63 -10.05
N SER A 776 -28.30 -58.03 -11.33
CA SER A 776 -27.58 -59.21 -11.81
C SER A 776 -26.81 -58.84 -13.08
N GLY A 777 -25.49 -59.09 -13.06
CA GLY A 777 -24.58 -58.64 -14.12
C GLY A 777 -24.56 -57.12 -14.31
N GLY A 778 -24.76 -56.35 -13.23
CA GLY A 778 -24.83 -54.89 -13.26
C GLY A 778 -26.13 -54.31 -13.83
N THR A 779 -27.12 -55.14 -14.18
CA THR A 779 -28.42 -54.69 -14.69
C THR A 779 -29.48 -54.79 -13.58
N LEU A 780 -30.29 -53.75 -13.39
CA LEU A 780 -31.43 -53.76 -12.47
C LEU A 780 -32.48 -54.77 -12.94
N ARG A 781 -32.83 -55.73 -12.08
CA ARG A 781 -33.78 -56.82 -12.38
C ARG A 781 -35.10 -56.67 -11.63
N ARG A 782 -35.03 -56.15 -10.41
CA ARG A 782 -36.20 -55.89 -9.57
C ARG A 782 -35.99 -54.62 -8.78
N GLU A 783 -37.06 -53.86 -8.62
CA GLU A 783 -37.19 -52.79 -7.64
C GLU A 783 -38.49 -53.01 -6.88
N GLU A 784 -38.44 -52.96 -5.56
CA GLU A 784 -39.58 -53.15 -4.68
C GLU A 784 -39.49 -52.21 -3.48
N THR A 785 -40.63 -51.67 -3.03
CA THR A 785 -40.72 -50.86 -1.81
C THR A 785 -41.34 -51.69 -0.70
N VAL A 786 -40.65 -51.79 0.43
CA VAL A 786 -41.10 -52.53 1.61
C VAL A 786 -41.25 -51.60 2.82
N THR A 787 -42.15 -51.93 3.74
CA THR A 787 -42.46 -51.11 4.93
C THR A 787 -41.93 -51.69 6.24
N SER A 788 -41.06 -52.70 6.15
CA SER A 788 -40.37 -53.31 7.29
C SER A 788 -38.93 -53.64 6.89
N PRO A 789 -37.99 -53.76 7.84
CA PRO A 789 -36.57 -53.96 7.55
C PRO A 789 -36.23 -55.42 7.21
N VAL A 790 -37.15 -56.09 6.51
CA VAL A 790 -37.03 -57.47 6.05
C VAL A 790 -37.67 -57.60 4.67
N TRP A 791 -37.08 -58.41 3.81
CA TRP A 791 -37.61 -58.71 2.48
C TRP A 791 -37.25 -60.14 2.06
N THR A 792 -38.20 -60.84 1.46
CA THR A 792 -38.01 -62.22 1.00
C THR A 792 -37.96 -62.24 -0.52
N TYR A 793 -36.85 -62.70 -1.06
CA TYR A 793 -36.69 -62.96 -2.49
C TYR A 793 -36.86 -64.45 -2.78
N ASP A 794 -38.12 -64.88 -2.94
CA ASP A 794 -38.44 -66.29 -3.14
C ASP A 794 -37.93 -66.84 -4.48
N ALA A 795 -37.93 -68.17 -4.60
CA ALA A 795 -37.42 -68.85 -5.79
C ALA A 795 -38.22 -68.55 -7.08
N ALA A 796 -39.52 -68.26 -6.95
CA ALA A 796 -40.38 -67.94 -8.09
C ALA A 796 -40.07 -66.54 -8.64
N ALA A 797 -39.87 -65.58 -7.73
CA ALA A 797 -39.43 -64.22 -8.00
C ALA A 797 -38.06 -64.22 -8.68
N GLN A 798 -37.08 -64.96 -8.15
CA GLN A 798 -35.77 -65.12 -8.78
C GLN A 798 -35.84 -65.70 -10.19
N SER A 799 -36.63 -66.76 -10.37
CA SER A 799 -36.81 -67.38 -11.69
C SER A 799 -37.52 -66.45 -12.68
N SER A 800 -38.49 -65.67 -12.23
CA SER A 800 -39.21 -64.69 -13.05
C SER A 800 -38.29 -63.56 -13.52
N ASP A 801 -37.41 -63.09 -12.63
CA ASP A 801 -36.50 -61.99 -12.92
C ASP A 801 -35.24 -62.45 -13.69
N GLY A 802 -35.08 -63.76 -13.87
CA GLY A 802 -33.93 -64.36 -14.56
C GLY A 802 -32.61 -64.17 -13.80
N VAL A 803 -32.67 -64.07 -12.46
CA VAL A 803 -31.50 -63.83 -11.61
C VAL A 803 -30.84 -65.15 -11.23
N THR A 804 -29.52 -65.22 -11.42
CA THR A 804 -28.67 -66.32 -10.95
C THR A 804 -27.56 -65.78 -10.07
N LEU A 805 -27.04 -66.60 -9.16
CA LEU A 805 -25.90 -66.24 -8.31
C LEU A 805 -24.62 -66.04 -9.15
N PRO A 806 -23.74 -65.09 -8.76
CA PRO A 806 -23.95 -64.08 -7.73
C PRO A 806 -24.84 -62.92 -8.23
N PHE A 807 -25.56 -62.30 -7.30
CA PHE A 807 -26.32 -61.07 -7.56
C PHE A 807 -26.18 -60.08 -6.40
N ASP A 808 -26.44 -58.82 -6.66
CA ASP A 808 -26.35 -57.75 -5.68
C ASP A 808 -27.74 -57.32 -5.23
N VAL A 809 -27.89 -57.02 -3.94
CA VAL A 809 -29.06 -56.34 -3.42
C VAL A 809 -28.64 -55.02 -2.80
N GLU A 810 -29.26 -53.94 -3.26
CA GLU A 810 -29.09 -52.59 -2.74
C GLU A 810 -30.35 -52.15 -2.01
N ILE A 811 -30.17 -51.56 -0.83
CA ILE A 811 -31.26 -51.17 0.07
C ILE A 811 -31.04 -49.73 0.49
N ALA A 812 -32.06 -48.89 0.34
CA ALA A 812 -32.06 -47.50 0.79
C ALA A 812 -33.32 -47.20 1.61
N GLN A 813 -33.17 -46.56 2.76
CA GLN A 813 -34.32 -46.02 3.50
C GLN A 813 -34.94 -44.84 2.73
N ILE A 814 -36.26 -44.73 2.74
CA ILE A 814 -37.00 -43.69 2.02
C ILE A 814 -37.46 -42.61 3.01
N SER A 815 -37.20 -41.35 2.68
CA SER A 815 -37.83 -40.17 3.28
C SER A 815 -39.00 -39.72 2.43
N ASP A 816 -40.06 -39.23 3.07
CA ASP A 816 -41.19 -38.59 2.39
C ASP A 816 -40.83 -37.23 1.77
N LEU A 817 -39.78 -36.58 2.27
CA LEU A 817 -39.31 -35.28 1.80
C LEU A 817 -38.10 -35.40 0.84
N TYR A 818 -37.16 -36.31 1.11
CA TYR A 818 -35.98 -36.47 0.27
C TYR A 818 -36.14 -37.50 -0.85
N GLY A 819 -36.88 -38.59 -0.59
CA GLY A 819 -36.82 -39.82 -1.36
C GLY A 819 -35.79 -40.81 -0.80
N PRO A 820 -35.22 -41.71 -1.63
CA PRO A 820 -34.28 -42.73 -1.17
C PRO A 820 -32.95 -42.12 -0.70
N GLY A 821 -32.51 -42.55 0.48
CA GLY A 821 -31.24 -42.15 1.10
C GLY A 821 -30.02 -42.88 0.51
N ASP A 822 -28.93 -42.91 1.29
CA ASP A 822 -27.74 -43.64 0.89
C ASP A 822 -27.98 -45.15 0.84
N ILE A 823 -27.26 -45.83 -0.06
CA ILE A 823 -27.45 -47.25 -0.34
C ILE A 823 -26.58 -48.12 0.57
N ALA A 824 -27.14 -49.25 0.98
CA ALA A 824 -26.42 -50.36 1.58
C ALA A 824 -26.45 -51.54 0.61
N ARG A 825 -25.30 -52.16 0.35
CA ARG A 825 -25.18 -53.25 -0.63
C ARG A 825 -24.72 -54.55 0.02
N ILE A 826 -25.33 -55.65 -0.40
CA ILE A 826 -24.87 -57.01 -0.10
C ILE A 826 -24.79 -57.84 -1.38
N VAL A 827 -23.69 -58.58 -1.54
CA VAL A 827 -23.52 -59.54 -2.64
C VAL A 827 -23.97 -60.92 -2.15
N ILE A 828 -24.94 -61.51 -2.82
CA ILE A 828 -25.39 -62.88 -2.56
C ILE A 828 -24.57 -63.81 -3.45
N ASN A 829 -23.73 -64.63 -2.81
CA ASN A 829 -22.88 -65.62 -3.45
C ASN A 829 -23.46 -67.04 -3.26
N ALA A 830 -22.87 -68.00 -3.98
CA ALA A 830 -23.20 -69.42 -3.91
C ALA A 830 -23.01 -70.04 -2.52
#